data_AF-A0A120A1Q9-F1
#
_entry.id   AF-A0A120A1Q9-F1
#
_cell.length_a   1.000
_cell.length_b   1.000
_cell.length_c   1.000
_cell.angle_alpha   90.00
_cell.angle_beta   90.00
_cell.angle_gamma   90.00
#
_symmetry.space_group_name_H-M   'P 1'
#
loop_
_entity.id
_entity.type
_entity.pdbx_description
1 polymer ?
#
loop_
_entity_poly.entity_id
_entity_poly.type
_entity_poly.pdbx_seq_one_letter_code
_entity_poly.pdbx_strand_id
1 'polypeptide(L)'
;MRKISLISIFCTCIFLMSCSAGKEKIVCLGNSQSDLAQLLEGEGYRLQYCTSVQEALEEAPEQSGVLLLNTTYPEQGTVLSTDDLVKMKAKSLRVLVEFPQQLGENVCVKTDTMELERIVACDSLTPQLPKMALMAFHRCVVKEMKETPDSTYLVAAKVAGFDMAVYGLTNTPTLPLLYQENENLMVAATSISNFAVCRYMAEHRVQSMFEYILSWLLQKDSVKISSWISYVKPAYSEDAKLSSDAGKQSIAKGIEWYYNGHFLVHPSWKKEWADKYMGDGLKPVGPELPADLPDGDGSLGVLEGHMSGIYHDGKQQYRYWMRDDVQGESSYAFAAAGDLLAKDDYLKVSSNLLDYSFREYRDSVRNNPKSPSYGLLGWAYTHKGTYYGDDNARSILGSLAASAIMNNTSWDKQIVECIVGNFRTTGKNGFRGGNLLDTDLQKKGWRQYFDSDLVNLHPHFESWNWACYLWLYTQTKYQPLLDRVKKGVTLMMKGYPNDWNWTNGIQQERARMILPLAWLYRVEPTEQHKQWLEFMTEELLKNQVACGGIREELGNEAKSMFGCTPSNDAYGRTEASLIFKNGDPVADMLYTTNFAFVGLCEVAMATQNPVYLKAVNRMRDFLVRIQVRSDKFKNVDGAWFRAFNYQDWNYWASNADAGWGVWSTLTGWIQSWIIGTQYLMEKNTSLWDLAAKKDVSAIAGSVIEEMITNNKY
;
A
#
# COMPACT_ATOMS: atom_id res chain seq x y z
N MET A 1 48.69 43.65 -33.06
CA MET A 1 48.29 42.23 -32.91
C MET A 1 49.06 41.46 -31.81
N ARG A 2 49.55 42.10 -30.73
CA ARG A 2 50.21 41.39 -29.59
C ARG A 2 49.56 41.63 -28.22
N LYS A 3 48.51 42.46 -28.12
CA LYS A 3 47.79 42.74 -26.86
C LYS A 3 46.47 41.94 -26.68
N ILE A 4 45.98 41.28 -27.72
CA ILE A 4 44.71 40.52 -27.66
C ILE A 4 44.94 39.03 -27.31
N SER A 5 46.13 38.47 -27.58
CA SER A 5 46.46 37.09 -27.22
C SER A 5 46.71 36.85 -25.72
N LEU A 6 47.18 37.86 -24.96
CA LEU A 6 47.40 37.68 -23.52
C LEU A 6 46.09 37.69 -22.72
N ILE A 7 45.07 38.44 -23.15
CA ILE A 7 43.77 38.50 -22.45
C ILE A 7 42.97 37.21 -22.69
N SER A 8 43.07 36.63 -23.90
CA SER A 8 42.41 35.35 -24.18
C SER A 8 43.03 34.18 -23.42
N ILE A 9 44.35 34.17 -23.21
CA ILE A 9 45.04 33.13 -22.41
C ILE A 9 44.73 33.30 -20.91
N PHE A 10 44.60 34.53 -20.41
CA PHE A 10 44.25 34.78 -19.01
C PHE A 10 42.78 34.42 -18.71
N CYS A 11 41.85 34.65 -19.65
CA CYS A 11 40.46 34.22 -19.52
C CYS A 11 40.28 32.69 -19.63
N THR A 12 41.11 31.99 -20.40
CA THR A 12 41.08 30.50 -20.45
C THR A 12 41.71 29.87 -19.21
N CYS A 13 42.70 30.50 -18.57
CA CYS A 13 43.25 30.03 -17.29
C CYS A 13 42.30 30.27 -16.10
N ILE A 14 41.48 31.32 -16.12
CA ILE A 14 40.45 31.55 -15.09
C ILE A 14 39.26 30.59 -15.26
N PHE A 15 38.91 30.22 -16.50
CA PHE A 15 37.87 29.19 -16.74
C PHE A 15 38.33 27.76 -16.40
N LEU A 16 39.64 27.47 -16.48
CA LEU A 16 40.20 26.16 -16.10
C LEU A 16 40.51 26.05 -14.59
N MET A 17 40.51 27.14 -13.82
CA MET A 17 40.61 27.12 -12.35
C MET A 17 39.25 27.13 -11.63
N SER A 18 38.12 27.23 -12.35
CA SER A 18 36.78 27.03 -11.78
C SER A 18 36.24 25.60 -11.89
N CYS A 19 37.05 24.64 -12.34
CA CYS A 19 36.73 23.22 -12.26
C CYS A 19 37.24 22.63 -10.92
N SER A 20 36.29 22.45 -10.00
CA SER A 20 36.34 21.73 -8.72
C SER A 20 37.47 22.11 -7.74
N ALA A 21 37.35 23.27 -7.11
CA ALA A 21 37.76 23.33 -5.71
C ALA A 21 36.83 22.38 -4.93
N GLY A 22 37.31 21.18 -4.59
CA GLY A 22 36.52 20.19 -3.85
C GLY A 22 35.94 20.82 -2.58
N LYS A 23 34.72 20.42 -2.20
CA LYS A 23 34.11 20.94 -0.96
C LYS A 23 34.99 20.56 0.25
N GLU A 24 34.66 21.20 1.35
CA GLU A 24 35.41 21.14 2.61
C GLU A 24 35.54 19.71 3.12
N LYS A 25 36.57 19.48 3.92
CA LYS A 25 36.84 18.17 4.53
C LYS A 25 36.02 18.05 5.82
N ILE A 26 35.34 16.93 6.01
CA ILE A 26 34.56 16.64 7.23
C ILE A 26 35.18 15.41 7.89
N VAL A 27 35.48 15.50 9.19
CA VAL A 27 35.94 14.33 9.95
C VAL A 27 34.73 13.49 10.34
N CYS A 28 34.80 12.19 10.12
CA CYS A 28 33.69 11.28 10.25
C CYS A 28 34.13 9.99 10.96
N LEU A 29 33.52 9.67 12.10
CA LEU A 29 33.40 8.29 12.55
C LEU A 29 32.12 7.73 11.91
N GLY A 30 32.22 6.67 11.11
CA GLY A 30 31.05 6.14 10.42
C GLY A 30 31.39 5.10 9.37
N ASN A 31 30.35 4.48 8.81
CA ASN A 31 30.49 3.55 7.69
C ASN A 31 30.46 4.33 6.37
N SER A 32 31.46 4.11 5.51
CA SER A 32 31.50 4.73 4.17
C SER A 32 30.34 4.31 3.26
N GLN A 33 29.67 3.21 3.60
CA GLN A 33 28.48 2.72 2.91
C GLN A 33 27.16 3.29 3.48
N SER A 34 27.20 4.12 4.54
CA SER A 34 25.97 4.80 5.01
C SER A 34 25.43 5.75 3.94
N ASP A 35 24.11 5.95 3.92
CA ASP A 35 23.49 6.77 2.89
C ASP A 35 23.95 8.23 2.97
N LEU A 36 24.12 8.77 4.18
CA LEU A 36 24.66 10.13 4.38
C LEU A 36 26.11 10.24 3.89
N ALA A 37 26.96 9.24 4.13
CA ALA A 37 28.33 9.26 3.65
C ALA A 37 28.38 9.30 2.11
N GLN A 38 27.67 8.37 1.46
CA GLN A 38 27.57 8.30 0.01
C GLN A 38 26.99 9.59 -0.59
N LEU A 39 25.97 10.15 0.06
CA LEU A 39 25.36 11.42 -0.34
C LEU A 39 26.37 12.57 -0.29
N LEU A 40 27.08 12.73 0.83
CA LEU A 40 28.05 13.81 1.01
C LEU A 40 29.22 13.71 0.04
N GLU A 41 29.76 12.51 -0.20
CA GLU A 41 30.81 12.30 -1.19
C GLU A 41 30.30 12.59 -2.61
N GLY A 42 29.08 12.16 -2.95
CA GLY A 42 28.43 12.48 -4.22
C GLY A 42 28.19 13.99 -4.43
N GLU A 43 27.93 14.71 -3.34
CA GLU A 43 27.84 16.17 -3.32
C GLU A 43 29.22 16.86 -3.36
N GLY A 44 30.32 16.11 -3.36
CA GLY A 44 31.70 16.61 -3.51
C GLY A 44 32.42 16.96 -2.21
N TYR A 45 31.87 16.60 -1.04
CA TYR A 45 32.58 16.70 0.24
C TYR A 45 33.64 15.60 0.37
N ARG A 46 34.72 15.87 1.13
CA ARG A 46 35.76 14.89 1.42
C ARG A 46 35.64 14.39 2.85
N LEU A 47 35.27 13.14 3.04
CA LEU A 47 35.14 12.54 4.36
C LEU A 47 36.50 11.95 4.80
N GLN A 48 36.99 12.34 5.97
CA GLN A 48 38.10 11.65 6.66
C GLN A 48 37.49 10.67 7.65
N TYR A 49 37.61 9.39 7.33
CA TYR A 49 37.13 8.33 8.22
C TYR A 49 38.10 8.09 9.36
N CYS A 50 37.55 8.05 10.57
CA CYS A 50 38.24 7.69 11.81
C CYS A 50 37.63 6.39 12.36
N THR A 51 38.39 5.71 13.21
CA THR A 51 38.02 4.41 13.80
C THR A 51 37.46 4.52 15.22
N SER A 52 37.62 5.68 15.86
CA SER A 52 37.14 5.97 17.21
C SER A 52 36.69 7.42 17.36
N VAL A 53 35.89 7.69 18.41
CA VAL A 53 35.50 9.06 18.78
C VAL A 53 36.73 9.89 19.12
N GLN A 54 37.68 9.32 19.87
CA GLN A 54 38.89 10.00 20.30
C GLN A 54 39.72 10.46 19.10
N GLU A 55 39.94 9.56 18.13
CA GLU A 55 40.65 9.88 16.89
C GLU A 55 39.91 10.96 16.08
N ALA A 56 38.59 10.86 15.95
CA ALA A 56 37.79 11.86 15.22
C ALA A 56 37.94 13.26 15.83
N LEU A 57 37.93 13.37 17.16
CA LEU A 57 38.10 14.66 17.85
C LEU A 57 39.56 15.16 17.81
N GLU A 58 40.54 14.26 17.72
CA GLU A 58 41.97 14.60 17.56
C GLU A 58 42.28 15.18 16.19
N GLU A 59 41.82 14.49 15.15
CA GLU A 59 42.11 14.81 13.76
C GLU A 59 41.31 16.01 13.25
N ALA A 60 40.14 16.29 13.83
CA ALA A 60 39.31 17.42 13.44
C ALA A 60 40.05 18.77 13.62
N PRO A 61 40.16 19.62 12.59
CA PRO A 61 40.69 20.97 12.76
C PRO A 61 39.88 21.79 13.78
N GLU A 62 40.49 22.82 14.38
CA GLU A 62 39.74 23.77 15.21
C GLU A 62 38.59 24.40 14.40
N GLN A 63 37.46 24.67 15.08
CA GLN A 63 36.25 25.25 14.50
C GLN A 63 35.62 24.46 13.35
N SER A 64 35.92 23.15 13.24
CA SER A 64 35.39 22.30 12.18
C SER A 64 34.19 21.43 12.62
N GLY A 65 33.50 20.87 11.63
CA GLY A 65 32.42 19.92 11.82
C GLY A 65 32.90 18.48 11.93
N VAL A 66 32.33 17.72 12.87
CA VAL A 66 32.58 16.28 13.05
C VAL A 66 31.27 15.51 13.00
N LEU A 67 31.25 14.43 12.23
CA LEU A 67 30.16 13.46 12.19
C LEU A 67 30.54 12.23 13.01
N LEU A 68 29.74 11.90 14.02
CA LEU A 68 29.83 10.66 14.78
C LEU A 68 28.61 9.80 14.45
N LEU A 69 28.70 9.11 13.31
CA LEU A 69 27.67 8.22 12.78
C LEU A 69 27.84 6.82 13.38
N ASN A 70 26.74 6.18 13.75
CA ASN A 70 26.79 4.92 14.47
C ASN A 70 27.07 3.77 13.49
N THR A 71 28.09 2.96 13.80
CA THR A 71 28.55 1.88 12.91
C THR A 71 27.96 0.51 13.25
N THR A 72 27.28 0.38 14.39
CA THR A 72 26.77 -0.88 14.94
C THR A 72 25.28 -0.82 15.26
N TYR A 73 24.56 0.13 14.67
CA TYR A 73 23.13 0.34 14.94
C TYR A 73 22.32 -0.89 14.51
N PRO A 74 21.38 -1.38 15.35
CA PRO A 74 20.90 -0.79 16.61
C PRO A 74 21.54 -1.39 17.89
N GLU A 75 22.64 -2.14 17.78
CA GLU A 75 23.20 -2.95 18.86
C GLU A 75 23.86 -2.13 19.97
N GLN A 76 24.74 -1.20 19.60
CA GLN A 76 25.50 -0.38 20.56
C GLN A 76 25.38 1.10 20.22
N GLY A 77 25.21 1.94 21.25
CA GLY A 77 25.18 3.39 21.08
C GLY A 77 26.56 4.03 21.16
N THR A 78 26.67 5.23 20.61
CA THR A 78 27.92 6.02 20.62
C THR A 78 28.21 6.55 22.02
N VAL A 79 29.45 6.43 22.50
CA VAL A 79 29.86 6.93 23.82
C VAL A 79 30.77 8.14 23.65
N LEU A 80 30.35 9.28 24.21
CA LEU A 80 31.19 10.46 24.39
C LEU A 80 31.48 10.61 25.88
N SER A 81 32.75 10.49 26.27
CA SER A 81 33.18 10.70 27.66
C SER A 81 33.19 12.19 28.03
N THR A 82 33.34 12.49 29.32
CA THR A 82 33.51 13.88 29.77
C THR A 82 34.75 14.54 29.16
N ASP A 83 35.84 13.79 28.99
CA ASP A 83 37.07 14.29 28.37
C ASP A 83 36.86 14.62 26.87
N ASP A 84 36.04 13.82 26.17
CA ASP A 84 35.67 14.08 24.78
C ASP A 84 34.90 15.41 24.66
N LEU A 85 33.94 15.66 25.57
CA LEU A 85 33.19 16.92 25.61
C LEU A 85 34.09 18.12 25.90
N VAL A 86 35.04 17.99 26.83
CA VAL A 86 36.04 19.04 27.11
C VAL A 86 36.88 19.35 25.87
N LYS A 87 37.32 18.32 25.16
CA LYS A 87 38.13 18.46 23.92
C LYS A 87 37.34 19.11 22.78
N MET A 88 36.09 18.70 22.60
CA MET A 88 35.17 19.31 21.63
C MET A 88 35.05 20.81 21.86
N LYS A 89 34.82 21.22 23.11
CA LYS A 89 34.71 22.63 23.49
C LYS A 89 36.03 23.37 23.29
N ALA A 90 37.15 22.79 23.70
CA ALA A 90 38.47 23.40 23.56
C ALA A 90 38.82 23.72 22.09
N LYS A 91 38.45 22.84 21.16
CA LYS A 91 38.66 23.03 19.72
C LYS A 91 37.48 23.72 19.02
N SER A 92 36.44 24.12 19.76
CA SER A 92 35.20 24.71 19.24
C SER A 92 34.58 23.89 18.10
N LEU A 93 34.63 22.56 18.21
CA LEU A 93 34.08 21.65 17.19
C LEU A 93 32.56 21.72 17.19
N ARG A 94 31.92 21.55 16.03
CA ARG A 94 30.49 21.25 15.94
C ARG A 94 30.32 19.78 15.64
N VAL A 95 29.70 19.03 16.55
CA VAL A 95 29.61 17.59 16.47
C VAL A 95 28.15 17.18 16.33
N LEU A 96 27.84 16.42 15.27
CA LEU A 96 26.61 15.65 15.20
C LEU A 96 26.91 14.23 15.69
N VAL A 97 26.21 13.78 16.72
CA VAL A 97 26.24 12.39 17.17
C VAL A 97 24.89 11.73 16.95
N GLU A 98 24.87 10.51 16.42
CA GLU A 98 23.66 9.71 16.33
C GLU A 98 23.69 8.50 17.28
N PHE A 99 22.50 8.12 17.76
CA PHE A 99 22.24 6.99 18.65
C PHE A 99 23.18 6.90 19.87
N PRO A 100 23.29 7.95 20.71
CA PRO A 100 24.25 7.97 21.81
C PRO A 100 23.83 7.05 22.96
N GLN A 101 24.79 6.32 23.52
CA GLN A 101 24.64 5.60 24.78
C GLN A 101 24.97 6.49 25.98
N GLN A 102 25.91 7.42 25.81
CA GLN A 102 26.41 8.30 26.87
C GLN A 102 26.96 9.59 26.29
N LEU A 103 26.65 10.71 26.94
CA LEU A 103 27.13 12.06 26.69
C LEU A 103 27.65 12.65 28.00
N GLY A 104 28.93 12.43 28.31
CA GLY A 104 29.51 12.82 29.60
C GLY A 104 28.84 12.07 30.76
N GLU A 105 28.17 12.80 31.65
CA GLU A 105 27.42 12.22 32.78
C GLU A 105 25.97 11.85 32.41
N ASN A 106 25.45 12.37 31.28
CA ASN A 106 24.12 12.07 30.79
C ASN A 106 24.15 10.71 30.07
N VAL A 107 23.43 9.72 30.61
CA VAL A 107 23.44 8.33 30.11
C VAL A 107 22.06 7.93 29.58
N CYS A 108 22.04 7.05 28.58
CA CYS A 108 20.81 6.44 28.09
C CYS A 108 20.15 5.61 29.21
N VAL A 109 18.91 5.95 29.55
CA VAL A 109 18.11 5.27 30.58
C VAL A 109 17.11 4.28 29.99
N LYS A 110 16.74 4.45 28.71
CA LYS A 110 15.81 3.57 28.01
C LYS A 110 16.19 3.44 26.54
N THR A 111 16.06 2.24 25.99
CA THR A 111 16.13 1.98 24.56
C THR A 111 14.80 1.36 24.14
N ASP A 112 14.14 1.94 23.14
CA ASP A 112 12.81 1.52 22.70
C ASP A 112 12.72 1.49 21.16
N THR A 113 11.72 0.81 20.62
CA THR A 113 11.45 0.78 19.18
C THR A 113 10.17 1.55 18.88
N MET A 114 10.23 2.49 17.94
CA MET A 114 9.01 3.16 17.48
C MET A 114 8.08 2.16 16.79
N GLU A 115 6.78 2.33 16.97
CA GLU A 115 5.77 1.45 16.38
C GLU A 115 4.83 2.23 15.46
N LEU A 116 4.27 3.33 15.98
CA LEU A 116 3.30 4.19 15.29
C LEU A 116 3.68 5.67 15.34
N GLU A 117 4.74 6.00 16.06
CA GLU A 117 5.26 7.36 16.17
C GLU A 117 5.68 7.89 14.80
N ARG A 118 5.39 9.16 14.58
CA ARG A 118 5.87 9.97 13.46
C ARG A 118 6.82 11.02 13.99
N ILE A 119 7.65 11.55 13.11
CA ILE A 119 8.58 12.63 13.46
C ILE A 119 7.89 13.96 13.23
N VAL A 120 7.90 14.82 14.25
CA VAL A 120 7.23 16.12 14.24
C VAL A 120 8.26 17.22 14.45
N ALA A 121 8.26 18.22 13.58
CA ALA A 121 9.09 19.41 13.76
C ALA A 121 8.53 20.30 14.88
N CYS A 122 9.32 20.57 15.92
CA CYS A 122 8.92 21.40 17.06
C CYS A 122 8.88 22.89 16.72
N ASP A 123 9.75 23.32 15.80
CA ASP A 123 9.81 24.66 15.24
C ASP A 123 10.11 24.61 13.73
N SER A 124 10.06 25.76 13.06
CA SER A 124 10.36 25.88 11.65
C SER A 124 11.88 25.89 11.43
N LEU A 125 12.42 24.76 10.98
CA LEU A 125 13.86 24.60 10.72
C LEU A 125 14.25 25.14 9.34
N THR A 126 13.35 24.94 8.37
CA THR A 126 13.49 25.38 6.97
C THR A 126 12.09 25.65 6.40
N PRO A 127 11.95 26.34 5.26
CA PRO A 127 10.64 26.52 4.62
C PRO A 127 9.93 25.21 4.28
N GLN A 128 10.68 24.14 3.97
CA GLN A 128 10.16 22.81 3.66
C GLN A 128 9.90 21.95 4.91
N LEU A 129 10.39 22.37 6.07
CA LEU A 129 10.20 21.71 7.36
C LEU A 129 9.66 22.73 8.40
N PRO A 130 8.43 23.23 8.19
CA PRO A 130 7.81 24.17 9.11
C PRO A 130 7.39 23.48 10.43
N LYS A 131 7.11 24.28 11.45
CA LYS A 131 6.57 23.79 12.73
C LYS A 131 5.34 22.89 12.51
N MET A 132 5.30 21.75 13.20
CA MET A 132 4.31 20.66 13.11
C MET A 132 4.36 19.82 11.83
N ALA A 133 5.31 20.04 10.92
CA ALA A 133 5.49 19.17 9.76
C ALA A 133 5.85 17.74 10.17
N LEU A 134 5.34 16.79 9.40
CA LEU A 134 5.47 15.36 9.65
C LEU A 134 6.50 14.69 8.75
N MET A 135 7.25 13.75 9.31
CA MET A 135 8.03 12.72 8.62
C MET A 135 7.72 11.35 9.25
N ALA A 136 8.11 10.28 8.59
CA ALA A 136 8.02 8.90 9.04
C ALA A 136 9.42 8.29 9.05
N PHE A 137 9.90 7.99 10.25
CA PHE A 137 11.10 7.19 10.47
C PHE A 137 10.60 5.82 10.93
N HIS A 138 10.79 4.79 10.12
CA HIS A 138 10.09 3.54 10.30
C HIS A 138 10.75 2.67 11.35
N ARG A 139 10.00 2.41 12.43
CA ARG A 139 10.36 1.47 13.51
C ARG A 139 11.81 1.57 13.96
N CYS A 140 12.33 2.79 14.04
CA CYS A 140 13.71 2.98 14.46
C CYS A 140 13.83 2.70 15.95
N VAL A 141 15.01 2.21 16.33
CA VAL A 141 15.40 2.07 17.72
C VAL A 141 15.86 3.43 18.19
N VAL A 142 15.32 3.90 19.32
CA VAL A 142 15.58 5.23 19.87
C VAL A 142 16.13 5.09 21.28
N LYS A 143 17.10 5.93 21.63
CA LYS A 143 17.66 6.03 22.98
C LYS A 143 17.12 7.27 23.69
N GLU A 144 16.61 7.07 24.89
CA GLU A 144 16.16 8.12 25.79
C GLU A 144 17.27 8.40 26.81
N MET A 145 17.74 9.64 26.82
CA MET A 145 18.76 10.12 27.75
C MET A 145 18.14 10.47 29.11
N LYS A 146 18.94 10.40 30.18
CA LYS A 146 18.50 10.70 31.54
C LYS A 146 18.00 12.14 31.69
N GLU A 147 18.71 13.08 31.07
CA GLU A 147 18.37 14.49 31.11
C GLU A 147 17.58 14.89 29.86
N THR A 148 16.53 15.68 30.08
CA THR A 148 15.71 16.22 28.99
C THR A 148 16.45 17.40 28.35
N PRO A 149 16.55 17.45 27.01
CA PRO A 149 17.21 18.55 26.33
C PRO A 149 16.36 19.84 26.37
N ASP A 150 17.01 20.98 26.58
CA ASP A 150 16.35 22.28 26.60
C ASP A 150 15.88 22.74 25.21
N SER A 151 16.56 22.31 24.14
CA SER A 151 16.28 22.72 22.76
C SER A 151 16.08 21.51 21.85
N THR A 152 14.82 21.19 21.58
CA THR A 152 14.45 20.07 20.69
C THR A 152 13.96 20.58 19.35
N TYR A 153 14.54 20.06 18.26
CA TYR A 153 14.15 20.37 16.89
C TYR A 153 13.07 19.43 16.37
N LEU A 154 13.25 18.13 16.62
CA LEU A 154 12.32 17.07 16.19
C LEU A 154 11.98 16.16 17.37
N VAL A 155 10.71 15.77 17.48
CA VAL A 155 10.24 14.73 18.40
C VAL A 155 9.61 13.57 17.65
N ALA A 156 9.72 12.37 18.21
CA ALA A 156 8.85 11.25 17.87
C ALA A 156 7.56 11.33 18.70
N ALA A 157 6.40 11.31 18.05
CA ALA A 157 5.10 11.36 18.70
C ALA A 157 4.04 10.64 17.86
N LYS A 158 3.06 10.03 18.53
CA LYS A 158 1.91 9.41 17.88
C LYS A 158 0.89 10.50 17.52
N VAL A 159 0.90 10.96 16.26
CA VAL A 159 0.10 12.11 15.82
C VAL A 159 -0.69 11.84 14.54
N ALA A 160 -1.90 12.37 14.49
CA ALA A 160 -2.76 12.32 13.31
C ALA A 160 -2.52 13.49 12.36
N GLY A 161 -2.82 13.28 11.08
CA GLY A 161 -2.72 14.28 10.02
C GLY A 161 -2.08 13.73 8.76
N PHE A 162 -2.16 14.50 7.67
CA PHE A 162 -1.52 14.15 6.41
C PHE A 162 -0.05 14.59 6.43
N ASP A 163 0.17 15.89 6.26
CA ASP A 163 1.48 16.53 6.24
C ASP A 163 1.87 17.22 7.54
N MET A 164 0.88 17.55 8.38
CA MET A 164 1.06 18.33 9.61
C MET A 164 0.41 17.60 10.78
N ALA A 165 0.96 17.70 11.98
CA ALA A 165 0.32 17.24 13.22
C ALA A 165 -0.89 18.14 13.54
N VAL A 166 -2.07 17.77 13.05
CA VAL A 166 -3.27 18.63 13.03
C VAL A 166 -3.84 18.92 14.43
N TYR A 167 -3.59 18.05 15.40
CA TYR A 167 -3.99 18.23 16.80
C TYR A 167 -2.86 18.77 17.69
N GLY A 168 -1.70 19.11 17.11
CA GLY A 168 -0.52 19.54 17.85
C GLY A 168 0.07 18.43 18.74
N LEU A 169 0.88 18.85 19.72
CA LEU A 169 1.59 17.97 20.66
C LEU A 169 1.07 18.08 22.10
N THR A 170 0.09 18.95 22.36
CA THR A 170 -0.47 19.11 23.70
C THR A 170 -1.06 17.79 24.19
N ASN A 171 -0.70 17.38 25.42
CA ASN A 171 -1.09 16.10 26.02
C ASN A 171 -0.72 14.85 25.20
N THR A 172 0.19 14.98 24.23
CA THR A 172 0.69 13.87 23.43
C THR A 172 2.08 13.52 23.95
N PRO A 173 2.35 12.26 24.34
CA PRO A 173 3.70 11.85 24.70
C PRO A 173 4.68 12.09 23.55
N THR A 174 5.83 12.68 23.88
CA THR A 174 6.88 13.00 22.91
C THR A 174 8.22 12.45 23.38
N LEU A 175 9.01 11.94 22.45
CA LEU A 175 10.39 11.57 22.67
C LEU A 175 11.30 12.48 21.84
N PRO A 176 12.25 13.23 22.44
CA PRO A 176 13.22 14.03 21.68
C PRO A 176 14.01 13.15 20.72
N LEU A 177 14.06 13.55 19.44
CA LEU A 177 14.70 12.76 18.39
C LEU A 177 15.88 13.49 17.75
N LEU A 178 15.76 14.79 17.49
CA LEU A 178 16.88 15.65 17.08
C LEU A 178 16.87 16.89 17.96
N TYR A 179 17.96 17.14 18.67
CA TYR A 179 18.02 18.21 19.65
C TYR A 179 19.44 18.76 19.81
N GLN A 180 19.53 19.96 20.36
CA GLN A 180 20.79 20.61 20.70
C GLN A 180 21.09 20.36 22.18
N GLU A 181 22.18 19.65 22.47
CA GLU A 181 22.62 19.41 23.86
C GLU A 181 23.35 20.65 24.41
N ASN A 182 24.17 21.28 23.57
CA ASN A 182 24.86 22.55 23.84
C ASN A 182 25.31 23.19 22.51
N GLU A 183 25.94 24.37 22.55
CA GLU A 183 26.35 25.12 21.34
C GLU A 183 27.23 24.33 20.34
N ASN A 184 27.93 23.28 20.80
CA ASN A 184 28.87 22.47 20.03
C ASN A 184 28.36 21.06 19.70
N LEU A 185 27.24 20.61 20.27
CA LEU A 185 26.77 19.23 20.17
C LEU A 185 25.30 19.14 19.79
N MET A 186 25.04 18.57 18.62
CA MET A 186 23.72 18.18 18.14
C MET A 186 23.58 16.66 18.22
N VAL A 187 22.43 16.20 18.71
CA VAL A 187 22.19 14.79 19.00
C VAL A 187 20.98 14.29 18.21
N ALA A 188 21.17 13.17 17.53
CA ALA A 188 20.08 12.35 17.00
C ALA A 188 19.89 11.11 17.89
N ALA A 189 18.71 10.94 18.50
CA ALA A 189 18.41 9.84 19.41
C ALA A 189 18.29 8.47 18.72
N THR A 190 18.32 8.44 17.39
CA THR A 190 18.30 7.26 16.52
C THR A 190 19.30 7.44 15.37
N SER A 191 19.56 6.37 14.60
CA SER A 191 20.34 6.50 13.37
C SER A 191 19.55 7.27 12.32
N ILE A 192 20.15 8.35 11.82
CA ILE A 192 19.61 9.14 10.70
C ILE A 192 20.44 8.98 9.44
N SER A 193 21.69 8.50 9.56
CA SER A 193 22.63 8.34 8.45
C SER A 193 22.23 7.30 7.39
N ASN A 194 21.31 6.38 7.70
CA ASN A 194 20.83 5.32 6.80
C ASN A 194 19.40 5.59 6.28
N PHE A 195 19.07 6.85 6.03
CA PHE A 195 17.70 7.27 5.68
C PHE A 195 17.10 6.57 4.45
N ALA A 196 17.91 6.18 3.45
CA ALA A 196 17.41 5.53 2.24
C ALA A 196 17.21 4.03 2.47
N VAL A 197 18.10 3.37 3.23
CA VAL A 197 17.93 1.98 3.69
C VAL A 197 16.70 1.86 4.58
N CYS A 198 16.57 2.77 5.55
CA CYS A 198 15.43 2.80 6.46
C CYS A 198 14.16 3.37 5.82
N ARG A 199 14.21 3.80 4.55
CA ARG A 199 13.09 4.31 3.73
C ARG A 199 12.36 5.50 4.35
N TYR A 200 13.08 6.45 4.94
CA TYR A 200 12.46 7.62 5.58
C TYR A 200 11.69 8.49 4.60
N MET A 201 10.52 8.97 5.03
CA MET A 201 9.57 9.72 4.20
C MET A 201 9.01 10.94 4.98
N ALA A 202 8.45 11.97 4.36
CA ALA A 202 8.58 12.31 2.96
C ALA A 202 10.03 12.74 2.65
N GLU A 203 10.61 12.20 1.58
CA GLU A 203 12.05 12.36 1.24
C GLU A 203 12.50 13.83 1.21
N HIS A 204 11.70 14.73 0.62
CA HIS A 204 12.05 16.15 0.52
C HIS A 204 12.21 16.83 1.90
N ARG A 205 11.49 16.36 2.93
CA ARG A 205 11.61 16.89 4.30
C ARG A 205 12.82 16.33 5.02
N VAL A 206 13.13 15.05 4.78
CA VAL A 206 14.35 14.41 5.28
C VAL A 206 15.57 15.08 4.68
N GLN A 207 15.54 15.39 3.38
CA GLN A 207 16.57 16.20 2.72
C GLN A 207 16.71 17.57 3.39
N SER A 208 15.60 18.27 3.62
CA SER A 208 15.62 19.59 4.26
C SER A 208 16.13 19.55 5.71
N MET A 209 15.87 18.47 6.44
CA MET A 209 16.45 18.22 7.75
C MET A 209 17.99 18.14 7.66
N PHE A 210 18.53 17.40 6.69
CA PHE A 210 19.98 17.35 6.49
C PHE A 210 20.58 18.67 6.03
N GLU A 211 19.91 19.42 5.16
CA GLU A 211 20.34 20.78 4.79
C GLU A 211 20.49 21.68 6.03
N TYR A 212 19.55 21.60 6.98
CA TYR A 212 19.63 22.32 8.26
C TYR A 212 20.82 21.83 9.12
N ILE A 213 20.94 20.51 9.32
CA ILE A 213 22.02 19.90 10.12
C ILE A 213 23.39 20.31 9.54
N LEU A 214 23.57 20.23 8.22
CA LEU A 214 24.83 20.54 7.57
C LEU A 214 25.15 22.04 7.57
N SER A 215 24.14 22.90 7.47
CA SER A 215 24.33 24.36 7.62
C SER A 215 24.88 24.70 9.00
N TRP A 216 24.31 24.09 10.05
CA TRP A 216 24.84 24.21 11.40
C TRP A 216 26.24 23.60 11.52
N LEU A 217 26.43 22.36 11.08
CA LEU A 217 27.69 21.63 11.23
C LEU A 217 28.89 22.35 10.56
N LEU A 218 28.66 22.91 9.37
CA LEU A 218 29.69 23.56 8.55
C LEU A 218 29.78 25.07 8.76
N GLN A 219 28.97 25.64 9.66
CA GLN A 219 28.90 27.08 9.93
C GLN A 219 28.58 27.91 8.67
N LYS A 220 27.62 27.45 7.88
CA LYS A 220 27.18 28.13 6.65
C LYS A 220 25.79 28.69 6.82
N ASP A 221 25.52 29.81 6.16
CA ASP A 221 24.18 30.39 6.10
C ASP A 221 23.16 29.41 5.51
N SER A 222 23.59 28.64 4.50
CA SER A 222 22.79 27.54 3.95
C SER A 222 23.66 26.50 3.24
N VAL A 223 23.22 25.24 3.32
CA VAL A 223 23.70 24.12 2.53
C VAL A 223 22.55 23.63 1.67
N LYS A 224 22.85 23.32 0.41
CA LYS A 224 21.91 22.70 -0.52
C LYS A 224 22.43 21.36 -0.98
N ILE A 225 21.52 20.39 -0.99
CA ILE A 225 21.74 19.04 -1.49
C ILE A 225 21.11 18.97 -2.88
N SER A 226 21.89 18.61 -3.89
CA SER A 226 21.45 18.60 -5.30
C SER A 226 20.93 17.23 -5.76
N SER A 227 21.30 16.17 -5.06
CA SER A 227 20.93 14.79 -5.36
C SER A 227 20.33 14.10 -4.14
N TRP A 228 19.50 13.08 -4.35
CA TRP A 228 18.92 12.31 -3.25
C TRP A 228 19.00 10.81 -3.53
N ILE A 229 19.35 10.04 -2.51
CA ILE A 229 19.47 8.58 -2.59
C ILE A 229 18.13 7.96 -2.18
N SER A 230 17.57 7.12 -3.05
CA SER A 230 16.38 6.32 -2.76
C SER A 230 16.49 4.94 -3.41
N TYR A 231 16.20 3.89 -2.63
CA TYR A 231 16.24 2.50 -3.10
C TYR A 231 14.88 1.96 -3.54
N VAL A 232 13.79 2.67 -3.23
CA VAL A 232 12.41 2.28 -3.56
C VAL A 232 11.73 3.48 -4.20
N LYS A 233 11.47 3.40 -5.50
CA LYS A 233 10.96 4.53 -6.29
C LYS A 233 9.91 4.09 -7.31
N PRO A 234 9.14 5.03 -7.88
CA PRO A 234 8.32 4.75 -9.06
C PRO A 234 9.18 4.26 -10.22
N ALA A 235 8.64 3.32 -11.01
CA ALA A 235 9.30 2.80 -12.20
C ALA A 235 9.61 3.90 -13.23
N TYR A 236 8.76 4.94 -13.27
CA TYR A 236 8.88 6.08 -14.17
C TYR A 236 8.59 7.41 -13.45
N SER A 237 9.14 8.51 -13.98
CA SER A 237 8.69 9.85 -13.59
C SER A 237 7.28 10.14 -14.14
N GLU A 238 6.63 11.17 -13.58
CA GLU A 238 5.29 11.60 -13.99
C GLU A 238 5.18 11.79 -15.52
N ASP A 239 6.16 12.48 -16.12
CA ASP A 239 6.14 12.85 -17.54
C ASP A 239 6.88 11.89 -18.49
N ALA A 240 7.44 10.78 -17.98
CA ALA A 240 8.21 9.85 -18.81
C ALA A 240 7.39 9.37 -20.01
N LYS A 241 7.96 9.15 -21.19
CA LYS A 241 7.20 8.52 -22.28
C LYS A 241 7.18 7.00 -22.04
N LEU A 242 5.99 6.43 -21.92
CA LEU A 242 5.82 4.98 -21.83
C LEU A 242 5.98 4.36 -23.23
N SER A 243 6.68 3.23 -23.30
CA SER A 243 6.76 2.42 -24.52
C SER A 243 5.42 1.74 -24.80
N SER A 244 5.19 1.30 -26.04
CA SER A 244 3.96 0.60 -26.42
C SER A 244 3.77 -0.74 -25.70
N ASP A 245 4.85 -1.33 -25.18
CA ASP A 245 4.84 -2.59 -24.43
C ASP A 245 4.91 -2.39 -22.90
N ALA A 246 4.82 -1.14 -22.41
CA ALA A 246 4.96 -0.84 -20.99
C ALA A 246 3.91 -1.55 -20.12
N GLY A 247 2.67 -1.72 -20.62
CA GLY A 247 1.63 -2.49 -19.92
C GLY A 247 1.99 -3.97 -19.77
N LYS A 248 2.47 -4.61 -20.85
CA LYS A 248 2.97 -5.99 -20.81
C LYS A 248 4.17 -6.15 -19.87
N GLN A 249 5.11 -5.19 -19.88
CA GLN A 249 6.24 -5.20 -18.95
C GLN A 249 5.79 -5.03 -17.49
N SER A 250 4.80 -4.17 -17.25
CA SER A 250 4.22 -3.96 -15.93
C SER A 250 3.55 -5.23 -15.39
N ILE A 251 2.83 -5.98 -16.24
CA ILE A 251 2.30 -7.31 -15.89
C ILE A 251 3.41 -8.30 -15.56
N ALA A 252 4.47 -8.35 -16.38
CA ALA A 252 5.60 -9.25 -16.15
C ALA A 252 6.31 -8.96 -14.80
N LYS A 253 6.53 -7.69 -14.48
CA LYS A 253 7.05 -7.27 -13.18
C LYS A 253 6.07 -7.53 -12.04
N GLY A 254 4.79 -7.33 -12.30
CA GLY A 254 3.75 -7.52 -11.31
C GLY A 254 3.60 -8.99 -10.89
N ILE A 255 3.76 -9.93 -11.80
CA ILE A 255 3.72 -11.35 -11.47
C ILE A 255 5.04 -11.84 -10.85
N GLU A 256 6.19 -11.30 -11.30
CA GLU A 256 7.52 -11.59 -10.71
C GLU A 256 7.56 -11.21 -9.23
N TRP A 257 6.87 -10.15 -8.83
CA TRP A 257 6.76 -9.72 -7.43
C TRP A 257 6.24 -10.81 -6.47
N TYR A 258 5.33 -11.70 -6.92
CA TYR A 258 4.85 -12.81 -6.09
C TYR A 258 5.98 -13.74 -5.63
N TYR A 259 6.95 -13.95 -6.53
CA TYR A 259 8.13 -14.78 -6.32
C TYR A 259 9.22 -14.01 -5.58
N ASN A 260 9.47 -12.76 -5.95
CA ASN A 260 10.43 -11.91 -5.24
C ASN A 260 10.11 -11.77 -3.74
N GLY A 261 8.81 -11.79 -3.40
CA GLY A 261 8.33 -11.74 -2.03
C GLY A 261 8.16 -13.11 -1.36
N HIS A 262 8.33 -14.24 -2.05
CA HIS A 262 8.08 -15.59 -1.54
C HIS A 262 6.66 -15.80 -0.98
N PHE A 263 5.65 -15.22 -1.65
CA PHE A 263 4.27 -15.29 -1.14
C PHE A 263 3.55 -16.60 -1.46
N LEU A 264 4.03 -17.37 -2.44
CA LEU A 264 3.50 -18.69 -2.75
C LEU A 264 4.01 -19.69 -1.72
N VAL A 265 3.11 -20.29 -0.94
CA VAL A 265 3.52 -21.12 0.20
C VAL A 265 4.20 -22.41 -0.25
N HIS A 266 5.46 -22.60 0.16
CA HIS A 266 6.20 -23.84 -0.11
C HIS A 266 6.14 -24.80 1.10
N PRO A 267 6.06 -26.13 0.87
CA PRO A 267 6.02 -27.10 1.96
C PRO A 267 7.18 -27.01 2.96
N SER A 268 8.39 -26.64 2.51
CA SER A 268 9.59 -26.63 3.35
C SER A 268 9.56 -25.59 4.47
N TRP A 269 8.85 -24.48 4.29
CA TRP A 269 8.83 -23.39 5.27
C TRP A 269 7.44 -23.11 5.85
N LYS A 270 6.37 -23.71 5.30
CA LYS A 270 4.99 -23.50 5.77
C LYS A 270 4.85 -23.58 7.29
N LYS A 271 5.39 -24.64 7.92
CA LYS A 271 5.22 -24.85 9.36
C LYS A 271 5.96 -23.80 10.21
N GLU A 272 7.19 -23.48 9.83
CA GLU A 272 8.07 -22.60 10.62
C GLU A 272 7.77 -21.11 10.42
N TRP A 273 7.06 -20.77 9.33
CA TRP A 273 6.76 -19.41 8.94
C TRP A 273 5.26 -19.16 8.79
N ALA A 274 4.61 -19.71 7.77
CA ALA A 274 3.19 -19.44 7.52
C ALA A 274 2.31 -19.79 8.72
N ASP A 275 2.38 -21.02 9.21
CA ASP A 275 1.54 -21.47 10.34
C ASP A 275 1.90 -20.74 11.63
N LYS A 276 3.19 -20.49 11.86
CA LYS A 276 3.70 -19.78 13.03
C LYS A 276 3.18 -18.34 13.11
N TYR A 277 3.33 -17.58 12.03
CA TYR A 277 3.01 -16.15 12.02
C TYR A 277 1.56 -15.86 11.68
N MET A 278 0.86 -16.76 10.99
CA MET A 278 -0.61 -16.67 10.86
C MET A 278 -1.27 -16.82 12.23
N GLY A 279 -0.78 -17.74 13.06
CA GLY A 279 -1.25 -17.95 14.43
C GLY A 279 -2.76 -18.20 14.50
N ASP A 280 -3.44 -17.50 15.40
CA ASP A 280 -4.90 -17.51 15.55
C ASP A 280 -5.61 -16.47 14.66
N GLY A 281 -4.86 -15.68 13.88
CA GLY A 281 -5.38 -14.62 13.04
C GLY A 281 -5.67 -13.30 13.75
N LEU A 282 -5.34 -13.13 15.05
CA LEU A 282 -5.49 -11.83 15.73
C LEU A 282 -4.42 -10.83 15.30
N LYS A 283 -3.18 -11.31 15.08
CA LYS A 283 -2.06 -10.51 14.56
C LYS A 283 -1.22 -11.35 13.60
N PRO A 284 -1.73 -11.64 12.39
CA PRO A 284 -1.08 -12.53 11.43
C PRO A 284 0.09 -11.84 10.72
N VAL A 285 1.05 -11.34 11.50
CA VAL A 285 2.15 -10.46 11.08
C VAL A 285 3.47 -11.04 11.54
N GLY A 286 4.46 -11.04 10.66
CA GLY A 286 5.80 -11.52 10.95
C GLY A 286 6.87 -10.80 10.15
N PRO A 287 8.14 -11.19 10.33
CA PRO A 287 9.24 -10.69 9.53
C PRO A 287 9.13 -11.19 8.07
N GLU A 288 9.86 -10.53 7.19
CA GLU A 288 10.13 -10.97 5.82
C GLU A 288 10.73 -12.40 5.79
N LEU A 289 10.39 -13.17 4.75
CA LEU A 289 10.98 -14.48 4.49
C LEU A 289 12.44 -14.36 4.00
N PRO A 290 13.36 -15.23 4.44
CA PRO A 290 14.71 -15.29 3.88
C PRO A 290 14.69 -15.49 2.35
N ALA A 291 15.52 -14.72 1.65
CA ALA A 291 15.52 -14.67 0.18
C ALA A 291 15.95 -15.98 -0.51
N ASP A 292 16.62 -16.87 0.21
CA ASP A 292 17.11 -18.17 -0.27
C ASP A 292 16.08 -19.31 -0.12
N LEU A 293 14.93 -19.04 0.50
CA LEU A 293 13.84 -20.01 0.56
C LEU A 293 13.21 -20.23 -0.83
N PRO A 294 12.71 -21.44 -1.11
CA PRO A 294 12.01 -21.71 -2.38
C PRO A 294 10.57 -21.18 -2.37
N ASP A 295 10.09 -20.79 -3.54
CA ASP A 295 8.67 -20.51 -3.80
C ASP A 295 7.83 -21.80 -3.91
N GLY A 296 6.59 -21.71 -3.45
CA GLY A 296 5.57 -22.71 -3.70
C GLY A 296 5.02 -22.68 -5.13
N ASP A 297 4.22 -23.68 -5.49
CA ASP A 297 3.53 -23.76 -6.78
C ASP A 297 2.05 -23.37 -6.69
N GLY A 298 1.64 -22.70 -5.60
CA GLY A 298 0.26 -22.32 -5.32
C GLY A 298 -0.61 -23.41 -4.68
N SER A 299 -0.15 -24.67 -4.61
CA SER A 299 -0.94 -25.78 -4.05
C SER A 299 -1.23 -25.66 -2.54
N LEU A 300 -0.50 -24.79 -1.85
CA LEU A 300 -0.65 -24.47 -0.43
C LEU A 300 -1.13 -23.03 -0.19
N GLY A 301 -1.61 -22.35 -1.24
CA GLY A 301 -2.12 -20.99 -1.18
C GLY A 301 -1.04 -19.91 -1.30
N VAL A 302 -1.49 -18.67 -1.24
CA VAL A 302 -0.67 -17.46 -1.30
C VAL A 302 -0.94 -16.56 -0.09
N LEU A 303 0.11 -15.96 0.44
CA LEU A 303 0.06 -14.97 1.53
C LEU A 303 -0.47 -13.62 1.02
N GLU A 304 -0.96 -12.78 1.92
CA GLU A 304 -1.61 -11.52 1.55
C GLU A 304 -0.62 -10.45 1.07
N GLY A 305 0.62 -10.38 1.57
CA GLY A 305 1.63 -9.41 1.11
C GLY A 305 2.38 -8.72 2.25
N HIS A 306 2.72 -7.43 2.06
CA HIS A 306 3.45 -6.64 3.07
C HIS A 306 2.51 -5.85 3.98
N MET A 307 2.91 -5.74 5.26
CA MET A 307 2.43 -4.72 6.20
C MET A 307 3.16 -3.40 5.97
N SER A 308 2.61 -2.28 6.46
CA SER A 308 3.31 -0.98 6.40
C SER A 308 4.51 -0.83 7.35
N GLY A 309 4.68 -1.76 8.30
CA GLY A 309 5.80 -1.75 9.22
C GLY A 309 7.10 -2.07 8.51
N ILE A 310 7.98 -1.08 8.37
CA ILE A 310 9.33 -1.21 7.84
C ILE A 310 10.29 -1.17 9.03
N TYR A 311 11.17 -2.15 9.14
CA TYR A 311 12.19 -2.22 10.18
C TYR A 311 13.33 -1.23 9.90
N HIS A 312 14.14 -0.99 10.92
CA HIS A 312 15.29 -0.09 10.85
C HIS A 312 16.40 -0.53 9.88
N ASP A 313 16.33 -1.75 9.33
CA ASP A 313 17.23 -2.26 8.28
C ASP A 313 16.59 -2.23 6.88
N GLY A 314 15.39 -1.66 6.76
CA GLY A 314 14.62 -1.57 5.53
C GLY A 314 13.79 -2.80 5.19
N LYS A 315 13.95 -3.92 5.90
CA LYS A 315 13.07 -5.09 5.73
C LYS A 315 11.66 -4.73 6.10
N GLN A 316 10.70 -5.31 5.39
CA GLN A 316 9.30 -4.97 5.57
C GLN A 316 8.54 -6.16 6.15
N GLN A 317 7.70 -5.89 7.15
CA GLN A 317 6.87 -6.91 7.77
C GLN A 317 5.93 -7.55 6.75
N TYR A 318 5.72 -8.86 6.87
CA TYR A 318 4.80 -9.62 6.06
C TYR A 318 3.49 -9.83 6.80
N ARG A 319 2.40 -9.87 6.04
CA ARG A 319 1.10 -10.34 6.50
C ARG A 319 0.94 -11.79 6.07
N TYR A 320 1.03 -12.70 7.03
CA TYR A 320 0.93 -14.16 6.83
C TYR A 320 -0.52 -14.65 6.79
N TRP A 321 -1.50 -13.74 6.70
CA TRP A 321 -2.91 -14.12 6.66
C TRP A 321 -3.25 -14.77 5.32
N MET A 322 -3.97 -15.90 5.38
CA MET A 322 -4.48 -16.59 4.20
C MET A 322 -5.99 -16.40 4.10
N ARG A 323 -6.42 -15.59 3.14
CA ARG A 323 -7.83 -15.28 2.87
C ARG A 323 -8.28 -15.83 1.51
N ASP A 324 -9.56 -16.17 1.39
CA ASP A 324 -10.11 -16.81 0.19
C ASP A 324 -10.14 -15.88 -1.04
N ASP A 325 -10.58 -14.64 -0.84
CA ASP A 325 -10.62 -13.60 -1.87
C ASP A 325 -9.24 -13.41 -2.52
N VAL A 326 -8.20 -13.38 -1.68
CA VAL A 326 -6.81 -13.32 -2.12
C VAL A 326 -6.41 -14.50 -3.01
N GLN A 327 -6.91 -15.72 -2.75
CA GLN A 327 -6.59 -16.90 -3.57
C GLN A 327 -7.25 -16.82 -4.95
N GLY A 328 -8.57 -16.54 -4.98
CA GLY A 328 -9.33 -16.44 -6.23
C GLY A 328 -8.82 -15.31 -7.11
N GLU A 329 -8.50 -14.15 -6.54
CA GLU A 329 -7.95 -13.01 -7.27
C GLU A 329 -6.52 -13.24 -7.78
N SER A 330 -5.66 -13.84 -6.95
CA SER A 330 -4.30 -14.18 -7.38
C SER A 330 -4.32 -15.22 -8.49
N SER A 331 -5.26 -16.18 -8.48
CA SER A 331 -5.43 -17.13 -9.57
C SER A 331 -5.69 -16.43 -10.91
N TYR A 332 -6.47 -15.34 -10.91
CA TYR A 332 -6.72 -14.53 -12.10
C TYR A 332 -5.45 -13.85 -12.59
N ALA A 333 -4.68 -13.25 -11.68
CA ALA A 333 -3.41 -12.61 -12.03
C ALA A 333 -2.43 -13.59 -12.70
N PHE A 334 -2.29 -14.80 -12.13
CA PHE A 334 -1.46 -15.86 -12.69
C PHE A 334 -1.96 -16.36 -14.05
N ALA A 335 -3.28 -16.55 -14.22
CA ALA A 335 -3.85 -16.94 -15.51
C ALA A 335 -3.60 -15.88 -16.59
N ALA A 336 -3.86 -14.61 -16.26
CA ALA A 336 -3.66 -13.46 -17.13
C ALA A 336 -2.20 -13.33 -17.57
N ALA A 337 -1.25 -13.42 -16.63
CA ALA A 337 0.17 -13.39 -16.93
C ALA A 337 0.60 -14.62 -17.75
N GLY A 338 0.12 -15.82 -17.39
CA GLY A 338 0.41 -17.06 -18.10
C GLY A 338 0.00 -17.02 -19.57
N ASP A 339 -1.20 -16.55 -19.87
CA ASP A 339 -1.69 -16.40 -21.25
C ASP A 339 -0.94 -15.29 -22.02
N LEU A 340 -0.74 -14.11 -21.42
CA LEU A 340 -0.10 -12.98 -22.11
C LEU A 340 1.40 -13.19 -22.37
N LEU A 341 2.08 -13.87 -21.44
CA LEU A 341 3.53 -14.10 -21.49
C LEU A 341 3.89 -15.49 -22.02
N ALA A 342 2.89 -16.32 -22.36
CA ALA A 342 3.06 -17.70 -22.79
C ALA A 342 3.89 -18.53 -21.78
N LYS A 343 3.43 -18.56 -20.53
CA LYS A 343 4.07 -19.23 -19.39
C LYS A 343 3.15 -20.26 -18.75
N ASP A 344 3.29 -21.52 -19.16
CA ASP A 344 2.48 -22.63 -18.64
C ASP A 344 2.62 -22.84 -17.13
N ASP A 345 3.80 -22.54 -16.56
CA ASP A 345 4.01 -22.61 -15.11
C ASP A 345 3.09 -21.64 -14.34
N TYR A 346 2.81 -20.46 -14.89
CA TYR A 346 1.86 -19.52 -14.28
C TYR A 346 0.42 -20.03 -14.38
N LEU A 347 0.04 -20.67 -15.49
CA LEU A 347 -1.27 -21.32 -15.62
C LEU A 347 -1.43 -22.46 -14.60
N LYS A 348 -0.36 -23.22 -14.35
CA LYS A 348 -0.34 -24.26 -13.32
C LYS A 348 -0.53 -23.67 -11.92
N VAL A 349 0.17 -22.59 -11.58
CA VAL A 349 -0.02 -21.89 -10.29
C VAL A 349 -1.46 -21.40 -10.14
N SER A 350 -2.04 -20.82 -11.21
CA SER A 350 -3.45 -20.40 -11.22
C SER A 350 -4.40 -21.55 -10.88
N SER A 351 -4.27 -22.69 -11.57
CA SER A 351 -5.06 -23.90 -11.30
C SER A 351 -4.91 -24.38 -9.86
N ASN A 352 -3.68 -24.43 -9.35
CA ASN A 352 -3.39 -24.87 -7.99
C ASN A 352 -4.02 -23.95 -6.92
N LEU A 353 -4.04 -22.64 -7.16
CA LEU A 353 -4.67 -21.67 -6.27
C LEU A 353 -6.21 -21.83 -6.25
N LEU A 354 -6.84 -22.14 -7.38
CA LEU A 354 -8.27 -22.47 -7.42
C LEU A 354 -8.58 -23.76 -6.67
N ASP A 355 -7.79 -24.80 -6.88
CA ASP A 355 -7.92 -26.05 -6.14
C ASP A 355 -7.74 -25.84 -4.64
N TYR A 356 -6.77 -25.02 -4.24
CA TYR A 356 -6.56 -24.64 -2.85
C TYR A 356 -7.77 -23.88 -2.28
N SER A 357 -8.26 -22.84 -2.98
CA SER A 357 -9.41 -22.03 -2.55
C SER A 357 -10.65 -22.90 -2.28
N PHE A 358 -11.10 -23.66 -3.28
CA PHE A 358 -12.30 -24.47 -3.13
C PHE A 358 -12.14 -25.66 -2.17
N ARG A 359 -10.92 -26.20 -2.01
CA ARG A 359 -10.65 -27.24 -1.02
C ARG A 359 -10.67 -26.69 0.40
N GLU A 360 -10.01 -25.55 0.63
CA GLU A 360 -9.74 -25.04 1.96
C GLU A 360 -10.89 -24.21 2.53
N TYR A 361 -11.50 -23.35 1.72
CA TYR A 361 -12.50 -22.39 2.19
C TYR A 361 -13.94 -22.83 1.97
N ARG A 362 -14.18 -23.90 1.20
CA ARG A 362 -15.50 -24.50 1.01
C ARG A 362 -15.70 -25.79 1.81
N ASP A 363 -14.85 -26.07 2.80
CA ASP A 363 -14.87 -27.32 3.56
C ASP A 363 -16.10 -27.52 4.49
N SER A 364 -16.24 -28.73 5.04
CA SER A 364 -17.20 -29.03 6.13
C SER A 364 -18.65 -28.60 5.83
N VAL A 365 -19.24 -27.72 6.65
CA VAL A 365 -20.63 -27.26 6.51
C VAL A 365 -20.87 -26.50 5.19
N ARG A 366 -19.83 -25.87 4.62
CA ARG A 366 -19.93 -25.17 3.33
C ARG A 366 -19.97 -26.12 2.14
N ASN A 367 -19.55 -27.38 2.31
CA ASN A 367 -19.68 -28.45 1.32
C ASN A 367 -20.86 -29.39 1.57
N ASN A 368 -21.70 -29.11 2.58
CA ASN A 368 -22.85 -29.96 2.90
C ASN A 368 -24.14 -29.38 2.30
N PRO A 369 -24.79 -30.05 1.32
CA PRO A 369 -26.02 -29.56 0.68
C PRO A 369 -27.19 -29.26 1.64
N LYS A 370 -27.17 -29.86 2.85
CA LYS A 370 -28.19 -29.64 3.88
C LYS A 370 -27.89 -28.46 4.80
N SER A 371 -26.74 -27.80 4.65
CA SER A 371 -26.38 -26.65 5.48
C SER A 371 -26.87 -25.34 4.87
N PRO A 372 -27.34 -24.39 5.69
CA PRO A 372 -27.60 -23.02 5.25
C PRO A 372 -26.32 -22.28 4.81
N SER A 373 -25.13 -22.80 5.12
CA SER A 373 -23.83 -22.26 4.63
C SER A 373 -23.32 -22.92 3.35
N TYR A 374 -24.01 -23.94 2.82
CA TYR A 374 -23.65 -24.60 1.55
C TYR A 374 -23.34 -23.61 0.41
N GLY A 375 -22.20 -23.82 -0.25
CA GLY A 375 -21.74 -23.00 -1.36
C GLY A 375 -20.92 -21.77 -0.96
N LEU A 376 -21.08 -21.23 0.26
CA LEU A 376 -20.30 -20.07 0.71
C LEU A 376 -18.81 -20.40 0.89
N LEU A 377 -17.95 -19.40 0.73
CA LEU A 377 -16.53 -19.50 1.01
C LEU A 377 -16.22 -18.78 2.32
N GLY A 378 -15.53 -19.47 3.23
CA GLY A 378 -15.07 -18.88 4.49
C GLY A 378 -14.06 -17.77 4.23
N TRP A 379 -14.10 -16.70 5.01
CA TRP A 379 -13.29 -15.50 4.75
C TRP A 379 -11.77 -15.76 4.82
N ALA A 380 -11.31 -16.35 5.91
CA ALA A 380 -9.89 -16.60 6.16
C ALA A 380 -9.68 -17.97 6.79
N TYR A 381 -8.46 -18.50 6.68
CA TYR A 381 -8.11 -19.83 7.20
C TYR A 381 -8.42 -19.94 8.70
N THR A 382 -8.18 -18.86 9.44
CA THR A 382 -8.46 -18.74 10.89
C THR A 382 -9.89 -18.33 11.22
N HIS A 383 -10.67 -17.88 10.23
CA HIS A 383 -12.02 -17.31 10.41
C HIS A 383 -13.02 -17.86 9.38
N LYS A 384 -12.97 -19.17 9.11
CA LYS A 384 -13.81 -19.82 8.07
C LYS A 384 -15.32 -19.70 8.33
N GLY A 385 -15.73 -19.37 9.55
CA GLY A 385 -17.12 -19.15 9.94
C GLY A 385 -17.65 -17.74 9.62
N THR A 386 -16.85 -16.86 9.02
CA THR A 386 -17.26 -15.52 8.62
C THR A 386 -17.42 -15.46 7.10
N TYR A 387 -18.52 -14.88 6.62
CA TYR A 387 -18.88 -14.84 5.20
C TYR A 387 -19.14 -13.41 4.72
N TYR A 388 -18.09 -12.72 4.27
CA TYR A 388 -18.21 -11.45 3.56
C TYR A 388 -18.71 -11.69 2.14
N GLY A 389 -19.79 -11.01 1.77
CA GLY A 389 -20.35 -11.15 0.44
C GLY A 389 -19.39 -10.60 -0.62
N ASP A 390 -18.76 -9.46 -0.34
CA ASP A 390 -17.79 -8.83 -1.25
C ASP A 390 -16.58 -9.75 -1.51
N ASP A 391 -16.00 -10.32 -0.46
CA ASP A 391 -14.86 -11.24 -0.57
C ASP A 391 -15.20 -12.50 -1.37
N ASN A 392 -16.38 -13.09 -1.14
CA ASN A 392 -16.87 -14.20 -1.96
C ASN A 392 -17.04 -13.76 -3.42
N ALA A 393 -17.61 -12.58 -3.69
CA ALA A 393 -17.76 -12.07 -5.06
C ALA A 393 -16.40 -11.88 -5.75
N ARG A 394 -15.38 -11.37 -5.06
CA ARG A 394 -14.04 -11.20 -5.62
C ARG A 394 -13.36 -12.54 -5.89
N SER A 395 -13.49 -13.51 -4.99
CA SER A 395 -13.05 -14.90 -5.20
C SER A 395 -13.73 -15.53 -6.43
N ILE A 396 -15.05 -15.37 -6.54
CA ILE A 396 -15.87 -15.85 -7.67
C ILE A 396 -15.41 -15.22 -8.99
N LEU A 397 -15.31 -13.89 -9.06
CA LEU A 397 -14.95 -13.18 -10.28
C LEU A 397 -13.52 -13.50 -10.73
N GLY A 398 -12.58 -13.60 -9.78
CA GLY A 398 -11.21 -14.07 -10.06
C GLY A 398 -11.21 -15.50 -10.61
N SER A 399 -11.93 -16.41 -9.97
CA SER A 399 -12.05 -17.81 -10.41
C SER A 399 -12.71 -17.95 -11.78
N LEU A 400 -13.72 -17.13 -12.04
CA LEU A 400 -14.42 -17.08 -13.32
C LEU A 400 -13.49 -16.64 -14.45
N ALA A 401 -12.73 -15.57 -14.22
CA ALA A 401 -11.75 -15.07 -15.18
C ALA A 401 -10.62 -16.07 -15.42
N ALA A 402 -10.02 -16.61 -14.35
CA ALA A 402 -8.93 -17.58 -14.41
C ALA A 402 -9.34 -18.84 -15.19
N SER A 403 -10.48 -19.44 -14.82
CA SER A 403 -10.98 -20.64 -15.49
C SER A 403 -11.38 -20.40 -16.95
N ALA A 404 -11.86 -19.19 -17.30
CA ALA A 404 -12.13 -18.80 -18.68
C ALA A 404 -10.86 -18.65 -19.52
N ILE A 405 -9.79 -18.05 -18.95
CA ILE A 405 -8.48 -17.93 -19.63
C ILE A 405 -7.87 -19.32 -19.87
N MET A 406 -7.89 -20.19 -18.86
CA MET A 406 -7.37 -21.55 -18.95
C MET A 406 -8.26 -22.50 -19.76
N ASN A 407 -9.46 -22.07 -20.16
CA ASN A 407 -10.48 -22.92 -20.78
C ASN A 407 -10.72 -24.24 -20.01
N ASN A 408 -10.86 -24.14 -18.69
CA ASN A 408 -11.02 -25.28 -17.79
C ASN A 408 -12.34 -25.16 -17.01
N THR A 409 -13.14 -26.21 -17.04
CA THR A 409 -14.50 -26.23 -16.47
C THR A 409 -14.57 -26.96 -15.12
N SER A 410 -13.43 -27.42 -14.58
CA SER A 410 -13.38 -28.26 -13.37
C SER A 410 -13.95 -27.58 -12.12
N TRP A 411 -14.03 -26.24 -12.10
CA TRP A 411 -14.54 -25.45 -10.97
C TRP A 411 -15.92 -24.83 -11.20
N ASP A 412 -16.54 -25.05 -12.36
CA ASP A 412 -17.76 -24.36 -12.77
C ASP A 412 -18.91 -24.62 -11.79
N LYS A 413 -19.02 -25.85 -11.29
CA LYS A 413 -20.02 -26.21 -10.28
C LYS A 413 -19.81 -25.44 -8.98
N GLN A 414 -18.58 -25.39 -8.47
CA GLN A 414 -18.24 -24.71 -7.22
C GLN A 414 -18.47 -23.19 -7.33
N ILE A 415 -18.10 -22.59 -8.47
CA ILE A 415 -18.36 -21.18 -8.78
C ILE A 415 -19.86 -20.90 -8.72
N VAL A 416 -20.67 -21.68 -9.44
CA VAL A 416 -22.13 -21.53 -9.48
C VAL A 416 -22.76 -21.72 -8.10
N GLU A 417 -22.33 -22.74 -7.35
CA GLU A 417 -22.80 -22.99 -5.97
C GLU A 417 -22.46 -21.83 -5.04
N CYS A 418 -21.30 -21.16 -5.23
CA CYS A 418 -20.94 -19.99 -4.45
C CYS A 418 -21.79 -18.77 -4.78
N ILE A 419 -22.07 -18.52 -6.06
CA ILE A 419 -22.99 -17.46 -6.48
C ILE A 419 -24.38 -17.71 -5.89
N VAL A 420 -24.91 -18.94 -5.99
CA VAL A 420 -26.23 -19.29 -5.47
C VAL A 420 -26.26 -19.26 -3.93
N GLY A 421 -25.18 -19.64 -3.26
CA GLY A 421 -25.02 -19.54 -1.80
C GLY A 421 -25.08 -18.09 -1.29
N ASN A 422 -24.45 -17.16 -2.00
CA ASN A 422 -24.55 -15.73 -1.67
C ASN A 422 -25.93 -15.16 -2.05
N PHE A 423 -26.49 -15.57 -3.19
CA PHE A 423 -27.81 -15.13 -3.63
C PHE A 423 -28.92 -15.56 -2.66
N ARG A 424 -28.91 -16.82 -2.20
CA ARG A 424 -29.91 -17.32 -1.25
C ARG A 424 -29.80 -16.66 0.12
N THR A 425 -28.71 -15.96 0.43
CA THR A 425 -28.57 -15.18 1.66
C THR A 425 -28.73 -13.67 1.44
N THR A 426 -29.12 -13.25 0.24
CA THR A 426 -29.48 -11.85 -0.09
C THR A 426 -30.97 -11.64 0.17
N GLY A 427 -31.40 -10.48 0.70
CA GLY A 427 -32.81 -10.18 0.97
C GLY A 427 -33.64 -9.81 -0.27
N LYS A 428 -34.95 -9.64 -0.07
CA LYS A 428 -35.93 -9.31 -1.14
C LYS A 428 -35.63 -7.97 -1.83
N ASN A 429 -35.05 -7.03 -1.10
CA ASN A 429 -34.66 -5.72 -1.62
C ASN A 429 -33.31 -5.74 -2.36
N GLY A 430 -32.66 -6.90 -2.47
CA GLY A 430 -31.38 -7.05 -3.17
C GLY A 430 -30.13 -6.85 -2.32
N PHE A 431 -30.27 -6.65 -1.01
CA PHE A 431 -29.15 -6.41 -0.09
C PHE A 431 -28.85 -7.64 0.75
N ARG A 432 -27.56 -7.96 0.94
CA ARG A 432 -27.09 -9.05 1.79
C ARG A 432 -26.59 -8.55 3.15
N GLY A 433 -26.09 -7.31 3.22
CA GLY A 433 -25.41 -6.77 4.40
C GLY A 433 -23.90 -7.04 4.38
N GLY A 434 -23.20 -6.61 5.43
CA GLY A 434 -21.73 -6.69 5.53
C GLY A 434 -21.18 -8.12 5.52
N ASN A 435 -21.30 -8.81 6.65
CA ASN A 435 -20.92 -10.21 6.79
C ASN A 435 -22.01 -11.04 7.45
N LEU A 436 -21.99 -12.33 7.17
CA LEU A 436 -22.76 -13.32 7.91
C LEU A 436 -21.82 -14.15 8.78
N LEU A 437 -22.31 -14.57 9.95
CA LEU A 437 -21.62 -15.50 10.83
C LEU A 437 -22.26 -16.87 10.70
N ASP A 438 -21.44 -17.92 10.64
CA ASP A 438 -21.90 -19.30 10.52
C ASP A 438 -22.82 -19.68 11.68
N THR A 439 -22.48 -19.27 12.90
CA THR A 439 -23.31 -19.52 14.09
C THR A 439 -24.73 -18.97 13.95
N ASP A 440 -24.88 -17.76 13.40
CA ASP A 440 -26.17 -17.15 13.12
C ASP A 440 -26.89 -17.85 11.96
N LEU A 441 -26.15 -18.19 10.90
CA LEU A 441 -26.71 -18.83 9.70
C LEU A 441 -27.21 -20.25 9.99
N GLN A 442 -26.47 -21.05 10.76
CA GLN A 442 -26.91 -22.38 11.21
C GLN A 442 -28.15 -22.30 12.09
N LYS A 443 -28.27 -21.27 12.94
CA LYS A 443 -29.41 -21.11 13.85
C LYS A 443 -30.68 -20.66 13.14
N LYS A 444 -30.55 -19.74 12.20
CA LYS A 444 -31.67 -19.03 11.56
C LYS A 444 -32.13 -19.67 10.26
N GLY A 445 -31.29 -20.49 9.63
CA GLY A 445 -31.48 -20.94 8.26
C GLY A 445 -31.24 -19.81 7.25
N TRP A 446 -31.09 -20.16 5.97
CA TRP A 446 -30.84 -19.16 4.92
C TRP A 446 -32.10 -18.38 4.55
N ARG A 447 -33.28 -19.00 4.66
CA ARG A 447 -34.56 -18.36 4.29
C ARG A 447 -34.87 -17.10 5.10
N GLN A 448 -34.45 -17.03 6.37
CA GLN A 448 -34.60 -15.81 7.17
C GLN A 448 -33.91 -14.60 6.51
N TYR A 449 -32.74 -14.82 5.90
CA TYR A 449 -32.03 -13.77 5.16
C TYR A 449 -32.68 -13.53 3.80
N PHE A 450 -33.02 -14.61 3.09
CA PHE A 450 -33.65 -14.53 1.77
C PHE A 450 -34.95 -13.73 1.74
N ASP A 451 -35.76 -13.89 2.78
CA ASP A 451 -37.06 -13.27 2.92
C ASP A 451 -37.02 -11.92 3.65
N SER A 452 -35.84 -11.47 4.07
CA SER A 452 -35.66 -10.20 4.77
C SER A 452 -35.91 -8.99 3.87
N ASP A 453 -36.38 -7.91 4.47
CA ASP A 453 -36.57 -6.61 3.82
C ASP A 453 -35.36 -5.67 4.02
N LEU A 454 -34.16 -6.23 4.25
CA LEU A 454 -32.93 -5.47 4.51
C LEU A 454 -32.67 -4.41 3.42
N VAL A 455 -32.33 -3.20 3.83
CA VAL A 455 -31.77 -2.15 2.96
C VAL A 455 -30.44 -1.73 3.55
N ASN A 456 -29.36 -1.88 2.78
CA ASN A 456 -28.01 -1.55 3.20
C ASN A 456 -27.35 -0.71 2.10
N LEU A 457 -27.52 0.61 2.15
CA LEU A 457 -26.99 1.54 1.16
C LEU A 457 -25.47 1.72 1.31
N HIS A 458 -24.71 0.64 1.13
CA HIS A 458 -23.27 0.58 1.30
C HIS A 458 -22.65 -0.23 0.12
N PRO A 459 -22.25 0.42 -0.98
CA PRO A 459 -21.75 -0.26 -2.18
C PRO A 459 -20.63 -1.27 -1.89
N HIS A 460 -19.76 -1.00 -0.92
CA HIS A 460 -18.66 -1.86 -0.48
C HIS A 460 -19.07 -3.32 -0.30
N PHE A 461 -20.22 -3.57 0.33
CA PHE A 461 -20.63 -4.92 0.69
C PHE A 461 -21.56 -5.60 -0.32
N GLU A 462 -22.13 -4.80 -1.24
CA GLU A 462 -23.27 -5.24 -2.04
C GLU A 462 -22.94 -5.35 -3.54
N SER A 463 -22.19 -4.38 -4.06
CA SER A 463 -22.09 -4.11 -5.50
C SER A 463 -21.53 -5.29 -6.32
N TRP A 464 -20.48 -5.95 -5.86
CA TRP A 464 -19.82 -7.00 -6.64
C TRP A 464 -20.58 -8.35 -6.60
N ASN A 465 -21.39 -8.58 -5.56
CA ASN A 465 -22.35 -9.69 -5.57
C ASN A 465 -23.39 -9.51 -6.69
N TRP A 466 -23.86 -8.29 -6.91
CA TRP A 466 -24.79 -8.01 -7.99
C TRP A 466 -24.20 -8.32 -9.37
N ALA A 467 -22.91 -8.04 -9.58
CA ALA A 467 -22.22 -8.45 -10.80
C ALA A 467 -22.26 -9.98 -10.98
N CYS A 468 -21.95 -10.75 -9.93
CA CYS A 468 -22.05 -12.21 -9.96
C CYS A 468 -23.46 -12.70 -10.33
N TYR A 469 -24.51 -12.07 -9.78
CA TYR A 469 -25.91 -12.43 -10.07
C TYR A 469 -26.31 -12.08 -11.50
N LEU A 470 -25.86 -10.94 -12.02
CA LEU A 470 -26.11 -10.53 -13.40
C LEU A 470 -25.46 -11.48 -14.39
N TRP A 471 -24.22 -11.90 -14.13
CA TRP A 471 -23.57 -12.92 -14.97
C TRP A 471 -24.34 -14.24 -14.93
N LEU A 472 -24.68 -14.76 -13.74
CA LEU A 472 -25.43 -16.02 -13.64
C LEU A 472 -26.83 -15.93 -14.28
N TYR A 473 -27.47 -14.75 -14.23
CA TYR A 473 -28.72 -14.51 -14.94
C TYR A 473 -28.56 -14.67 -16.46
N THR A 474 -27.44 -14.24 -17.05
CA THR A 474 -27.22 -14.45 -18.49
C THR A 474 -27.19 -15.92 -18.88
N GLN A 475 -26.71 -16.77 -17.98
CA GLN A 475 -26.55 -18.22 -18.18
C GLN A 475 -27.86 -19.00 -17.98
N THR A 476 -28.75 -18.51 -17.12
CA THR A 476 -29.91 -19.28 -16.63
C THR A 476 -31.27 -18.67 -16.97
N LYS A 477 -31.31 -17.35 -17.15
CA LYS A 477 -32.55 -16.56 -17.19
C LYS A 477 -33.43 -16.72 -15.94
N TYR A 478 -32.85 -17.14 -14.81
CA TYR A 478 -33.58 -17.24 -13.55
C TYR A 478 -33.92 -15.84 -13.02
N GLN A 479 -35.14 -15.40 -13.31
CA GLN A 479 -35.61 -14.02 -13.13
C GLN A 479 -35.34 -13.39 -11.74
N PRO A 480 -35.45 -14.12 -10.61
CA PRO A 480 -35.16 -13.56 -9.29
C PRO A 480 -33.75 -12.98 -9.13
N LEU A 481 -32.75 -13.45 -9.88
CA LEU A 481 -31.41 -12.87 -9.90
C LEU A 481 -31.45 -11.41 -10.37
N LEU A 482 -32.08 -11.16 -11.52
CA LEU A 482 -32.19 -9.84 -12.12
C LEU A 482 -33.09 -8.91 -11.30
N ASP A 483 -34.24 -9.40 -10.84
CA ASP A 483 -35.22 -8.57 -10.13
C ASP A 483 -34.65 -7.97 -8.84
N ARG A 484 -33.90 -8.78 -8.08
CA ARG A 484 -33.26 -8.33 -6.83
C ARG A 484 -32.14 -7.35 -7.08
N VAL A 485 -31.31 -7.58 -8.10
CA VAL A 485 -30.26 -6.62 -8.49
C VAL A 485 -30.90 -5.29 -8.90
N LYS A 486 -31.91 -5.30 -9.78
CA LYS A 486 -32.60 -4.07 -10.20
C LYS A 486 -33.18 -3.32 -9.01
N LYS A 487 -33.79 -4.03 -8.05
CA LYS A 487 -34.35 -3.43 -6.84
C LYS A 487 -33.26 -2.80 -5.97
N GLY A 488 -32.17 -3.52 -5.71
CA GLY A 488 -31.04 -3.05 -4.91
C GLY A 488 -30.35 -1.83 -5.53
N VAL A 489 -30.02 -1.89 -6.82
CA VAL A 489 -29.43 -0.79 -7.59
C VAL A 489 -30.35 0.44 -7.58
N THR A 490 -31.66 0.28 -7.80
CA THR A 490 -32.60 1.41 -7.77
C THR A 490 -32.59 2.12 -6.42
N LEU A 491 -32.61 1.36 -5.32
CA LEU A 491 -32.57 1.92 -3.97
C LEU A 491 -31.21 2.57 -3.67
N MET A 492 -30.11 1.94 -4.10
CA MET A 492 -28.76 2.49 -3.97
C MET A 492 -28.62 3.82 -4.72
N MET A 493 -28.98 3.88 -5.99
CA MET A 493 -28.88 5.10 -6.80
C MET A 493 -29.78 6.21 -6.26
N LYS A 494 -30.96 5.89 -5.72
CA LYS A 494 -31.85 6.87 -5.07
C LYS A 494 -31.23 7.51 -3.82
N GLY A 495 -30.41 6.77 -3.07
CA GLY A 495 -29.77 7.25 -1.84
C GLY A 495 -28.49 8.06 -2.07
N TYR A 496 -27.98 8.14 -3.30
CA TYR A 496 -26.72 8.83 -3.59
C TYR A 496 -26.85 10.36 -3.45
N PRO A 497 -25.81 11.08 -2.95
CA PRO A 497 -24.69 10.55 -2.17
C PRO A 497 -25.00 10.49 -0.67
N ASN A 498 -26.05 11.17 -0.21
CA ASN A 498 -26.22 11.53 1.20
C ASN A 498 -26.63 10.38 2.11
N ASP A 499 -27.29 9.36 1.57
CA ASP A 499 -27.74 8.20 2.34
C ASP A 499 -26.77 7.03 2.30
N TRP A 500 -25.73 7.11 1.45
CA TRP A 500 -24.72 6.07 1.33
C TRP A 500 -23.85 6.01 2.58
N ASN A 501 -23.75 4.83 3.16
CA ASN A 501 -22.67 4.48 4.07
C ASN A 501 -21.39 4.24 3.28
N TRP A 502 -20.25 4.55 3.88
CA TRP A 502 -18.93 4.38 3.27
C TRP A 502 -17.90 3.96 4.32
N THR A 503 -16.86 3.20 3.94
CA THR A 503 -15.83 2.76 4.90
C THR A 503 -14.74 3.82 5.13
N ASN A 504 -13.75 3.90 4.24
CA ASN A 504 -12.56 4.75 4.38
C ASN A 504 -12.62 6.03 3.53
N GLY A 505 -13.43 6.02 2.46
CA GLY A 505 -13.73 7.17 1.61
C GLY A 505 -15.00 6.92 0.81
N ILE A 506 -15.62 7.96 0.25
CA ILE A 506 -16.78 7.78 -0.64
C ILE A 506 -16.35 7.41 -2.07
N GLN A 507 -15.08 7.66 -2.44
CA GLN A 507 -14.55 7.34 -3.77
C GLN A 507 -14.51 5.84 -4.05
N GLN A 508 -14.10 5.03 -3.09
CA GLN A 508 -14.16 3.56 -3.17
C GLN A 508 -15.59 3.04 -3.40
N GLU A 509 -16.61 3.70 -2.82
CA GLU A 509 -18.01 3.30 -3.01
C GLU A 509 -18.47 3.56 -4.45
N ARG A 510 -18.10 4.73 -4.99
CA ARG A 510 -18.34 5.09 -6.39
C ARG A 510 -17.65 4.12 -7.33
N ALA A 511 -16.38 3.81 -7.08
CA ALA A 511 -15.57 2.88 -7.87
C ALA A 511 -16.20 1.48 -7.94
N ARG A 512 -16.63 0.94 -6.79
CA ARG A 512 -17.24 -0.39 -6.70
C ARG A 512 -18.60 -0.49 -7.40
N MET A 513 -19.38 0.59 -7.39
CA MET A 513 -20.71 0.63 -8.01
C MET A 513 -20.67 0.54 -9.55
N ILE A 514 -19.56 0.91 -10.21
CA ILE A 514 -19.49 0.95 -11.68
C ILE A 514 -19.59 -0.46 -12.30
N LEU A 515 -18.94 -1.47 -11.72
CA LEU A 515 -18.96 -2.84 -12.25
C LEU A 515 -20.39 -3.39 -12.44
N PRO A 516 -21.25 -3.46 -11.40
CA PRO A 516 -22.61 -3.96 -11.57
C PRO A 516 -23.48 -3.06 -12.46
N LEU A 517 -23.24 -1.74 -12.51
CA LEU A 517 -23.97 -0.86 -13.43
C LEU A 517 -23.61 -1.15 -14.91
N ALA A 518 -22.33 -1.35 -15.20
CA ALA A 518 -21.87 -1.71 -16.54
C ALA A 518 -22.47 -3.05 -17.00
N TRP A 519 -22.51 -4.03 -16.09
CA TRP A 519 -23.09 -5.34 -16.38
C TRP A 519 -24.61 -5.29 -16.48
N LEU A 520 -25.29 -4.49 -15.65
CA LEU A 520 -26.74 -4.30 -15.73
C LEU A 520 -27.15 -3.66 -17.06
N TYR A 521 -26.39 -2.67 -17.54
CA TYR A 521 -26.60 -2.08 -18.86
C TYR A 521 -26.42 -3.11 -19.99
N ARG A 522 -25.44 -4.01 -19.90
CA ARG A 522 -25.28 -5.10 -20.88
C ARG A 522 -26.40 -6.14 -20.83
N VAL A 523 -26.90 -6.47 -19.63
CA VAL A 523 -28.02 -7.40 -19.45
C VAL A 523 -29.34 -6.81 -19.96
N GLU A 524 -29.61 -5.56 -19.62
CA GLU A 524 -30.86 -4.85 -19.93
C GLU A 524 -30.55 -3.39 -20.32
N PRO A 525 -30.28 -3.10 -21.61
CA PRO A 525 -29.79 -1.80 -22.07
C PRO A 525 -30.91 -0.74 -22.16
N THR A 526 -31.48 -0.37 -21.02
CA THR A 526 -32.47 0.71 -20.92
C THR A 526 -31.77 2.07 -20.83
N GLU A 527 -32.50 3.13 -21.20
CA GLU A 527 -32.01 4.50 -21.03
C GLU A 527 -31.71 4.83 -19.56
N GLN A 528 -32.53 4.32 -18.62
CA GLN A 528 -32.29 4.53 -17.19
C GLN A 528 -30.98 3.88 -16.72
N HIS A 529 -30.70 2.64 -17.15
CA HIS A 529 -29.47 1.94 -16.78
C HIS A 529 -28.23 2.62 -17.36
N LYS A 530 -28.34 3.10 -18.60
CA LYS A 530 -27.31 3.93 -19.23
C LYS A 530 -27.04 5.20 -18.42
N GLN A 531 -28.09 5.93 -18.06
CA GLN A 531 -27.97 7.17 -17.27
C GLN A 531 -27.34 6.93 -15.90
N TRP A 532 -27.67 5.84 -15.19
CA TRP A 532 -27.03 5.51 -13.92
C TRP A 532 -25.54 5.19 -14.09
N LEU A 533 -25.18 4.43 -15.12
CA LEU A 533 -23.80 4.08 -15.43
C LEU A 533 -22.97 5.32 -15.78
N GLU A 534 -23.48 6.17 -16.68
CA GLU A 534 -22.83 7.43 -17.08
C GLU A 534 -22.67 8.36 -15.87
N PHE A 535 -23.74 8.55 -15.09
CA PHE A 535 -23.71 9.37 -13.88
C PHE A 535 -22.64 8.91 -12.88
N MET A 536 -22.63 7.63 -12.50
CA MET A 536 -21.67 7.13 -11.52
C MET A 536 -20.22 7.20 -12.03
N THR A 537 -20.02 6.95 -13.32
CA THR A 537 -18.71 7.07 -13.96
C THR A 537 -18.23 8.52 -13.95
N GLU A 538 -19.10 9.48 -14.27
CA GLU A 538 -18.79 10.90 -14.23
C GLU A 538 -18.51 11.40 -12.81
N GLU A 539 -19.28 10.95 -11.80
CA GLU A 539 -19.02 11.26 -10.39
C GLU A 539 -17.63 10.80 -9.95
N LEU A 540 -17.21 9.59 -10.34
CA LEU A 540 -15.86 9.10 -10.07
C LEU A 540 -14.80 9.96 -10.77
N LEU A 541 -15.01 10.27 -12.06
CA LEU A 541 -14.03 10.96 -12.91
C LEU A 541 -13.84 12.44 -12.56
N LYS A 542 -14.74 13.07 -11.78
CA LYS A 542 -14.51 14.40 -11.18
C LYS A 542 -13.19 14.48 -10.40
N ASN A 543 -12.75 13.35 -9.85
CA ASN A 543 -11.51 13.24 -9.08
C ASN A 543 -10.36 12.57 -9.86
N GLN A 544 -10.51 12.28 -11.16
CA GLN A 544 -9.37 11.81 -11.97
C GLN A 544 -8.42 12.98 -12.25
N VAL A 545 -7.24 12.95 -11.63
CA VAL A 545 -6.23 14.02 -11.75
C VAL A 545 -5.43 13.90 -13.05
N ALA A 546 -4.58 14.91 -13.34
CA ALA A 546 -3.84 15.04 -14.59
C ALA A 546 -3.00 13.80 -14.95
N CYS A 547 -2.33 13.20 -13.97
CA CYS A 547 -1.52 11.99 -14.15
C CYS A 547 -2.33 10.70 -14.35
N GLY A 548 -3.65 10.72 -14.11
CA GLY A 548 -4.56 9.58 -14.33
C GLY A 548 -5.05 8.86 -13.06
N GLY A 549 -4.43 9.14 -11.90
CA GLY A 549 -4.88 8.65 -10.60
C GLY A 549 -6.25 9.22 -10.19
N ILE A 550 -6.94 8.52 -9.28
CA ILE A 550 -8.18 9.02 -8.66
C ILE A 550 -7.84 9.60 -7.30
N ARG A 551 -8.10 10.89 -7.09
CA ARG A 551 -7.97 11.51 -5.76
C ARG A 551 -9.05 10.96 -4.82
N GLU A 552 -8.66 10.64 -3.60
CA GLU A 552 -9.59 10.24 -2.53
C GLU A 552 -10.54 11.38 -2.11
N GLU A 553 -11.73 11.01 -1.63
CA GLU A 553 -12.74 11.93 -1.11
C GLU A 553 -13.44 11.27 0.08
N LEU A 554 -13.61 12.01 1.16
CA LEU A 554 -14.44 11.72 2.30
C LEU A 554 -15.89 12.15 2.00
N GLY A 555 -16.84 11.29 2.35
CA GLY A 555 -18.27 11.57 2.23
C GLY A 555 -18.83 12.29 3.47
N ASN A 556 -20.15 12.19 3.66
CA ASN A 556 -20.79 12.67 4.88
C ASN A 556 -20.27 11.89 6.09
N GLU A 557 -19.64 12.57 7.06
CA GLU A 557 -19.07 11.96 8.26
C GLU A 557 -20.08 11.11 9.05
N ALA A 558 -21.35 11.52 9.09
CA ALA A 558 -22.41 10.79 9.80
C ALA A 558 -22.74 9.41 9.17
N LYS A 559 -22.21 9.15 7.97
CA LYS A 559 -22.38 7.89 7.23
C LYS A 559 -21.08 7.08 7.13
N SER A 560 -20.02 7.56 7.76
CA SER A 560 -18.72 6.90 7.74
C SER A 560 -18.68 5.71 8.70
N MET A 561 -18.01 4.64 8.31
CA MET A 561 -17.64 3.55 9.22
C MET A 561 -16.37 3.89 10.04
N PHE A 562 -15.38 4.52 9.41
CA PHE A 562 -14.09 4.85 10.06
C PHE A 562 -13.79 6.34 10.04
N GLY A 563 -13.88 6.99 8.87
CA GLY A 563 -13.78 8.44 8.71
C GLY A 563 -12.37 8.98 8.91
N CYS A 564 -12.28 10.29 9.16
CA CYS A 564 -11.01 10.91 9.53
C CYS A 564 -10.64 10.53 10.98
N THR A 565 -9.34 10.39 11.26
CA THR A 565 -8.86 10.10 12.60
C THR A 565 -9.13 11.27 13.56
N PRO A 566 -9.94 11.10 14.62
CA PRO A 566 -10.48 12.24 15.40
C PRO A 566 -9.49 12.83 16.43
N SER A 567 -8.39 12.13 16.73
CA SER A 567 -7.39 12.59 17.71
C SER A 567 -6.05 11.85 17.52
N ASN A 568 -4.99 12.38 18.13
CA ASN A 568 -3.69 11.71 18.22
C ASN A 568 -3.79 10.33 18.89
N ASP A 569 -4.59 10.22 19.96
CA ASP A 569 -4.81 8.96 20.68
C ASP A 569 -5.39 7.87 19.78
N ALA A 570 -6.35 8.24 18.92
CA ALA A 570 -7.06 7.35 18.01
C ALA A 570 -6.23 6.89 16.80
N TYR A 571 -5.10 7.55 16.51
CA TYR A 571 -4.21 7.19 15.40
C TYR A 571 -3.78 5.71 15.50
N GLY A 572 -3.81 4.95 14.39
CA GLY A 572 -3.35 3.56 14.38
C GLY A 572 -4.16 2.57 15.25
N ARG A 573 -5.42 2.89 15.62
CA ARG A 573 -6.28 1.97 16.40
C ARG A 573 -7.28 1.16 15.57
N THR A 574 -7.66 1.66 14.40
CA THR A 574 -8.66 1.06 13.50
C THR A 574 -8.19 1.16 12.06
N GLU A 575 -8.97 0.62 11.11
CA GLU A 575 -8.87 1.05 9.71
C GLU A 575 -9.08 2.56 9.61
N ALA A 576 -8.47 3.18 8.60
CA ALA A 576 -8.51 4.62 8.42
C ALA A 576 -8.31 5.05 6.95
N SER A 577 -8.75 6.27 6.67
CA SER A 577 -8.49 6.94 5.40
C SER A 577 -7.02 7.33 5.22
N LEU A 578 -6.54 7.31 3.97
CA LEU A 578 -5.22 7.83 3.59
C LEU A 578 -5.15 9.36 3.57
N ILE A 579 -6.31 10.02 3.55
CA ILE A 579 -6.42 11.47 3.59
C ILE A 579 -6.93 11.91 4.96
N PHE A 580 -6.49 13.07 5.42
CA PHE A 580 -7.04 13.69 6.61
C PHE A 580 -8.22 14.61 6.25
N LYS A 581 -8.13 15.28 5.10
CA LYS A 581 -9.18 16.16 4.57
C LYS A 581 -9.32 16.01 3.05
N ASN A 582 -10.48 16.39 2.53
CA ASN A 582 -10.69 16.48 1.08
C ASN A 582 -9.70 17.45 0.45
N GLY A 583 -9.03 17.00 -0.61
CA GLY A 583 -8.00 17.76 -1.32
C GLY A 583 -6.57 17.28 -1.06
N ASP A 584 -6.33 16.44 -0.05
CA ASP A 584 -5.01 15.81 0.13
C ASP A 584 -4.66 14.97 -1.13
N PRO A 585 -3.42 15.05 -1.65
CA PRO A 585 -3.10 14.64 -3.02
C PRO A 585 -2.79 13.15 -3.16
N VAL A 586 -3.70 12.27 -2.72
CA VAL A 586 -3.46 10.81 -2.70
C VAL A 586 -4.46 10.03 -3.54
N ALA A 587 -3.93 9.01 -4.22
CA ALA A 587 -4.71 7.90 -4.75
C ALA A 587 -4.54 6.66 -3.84
N ASP A 588 -5.64 5.95 -3.58
CA ASP A 588 -5.66 4.67 -2.85
C ASP A 588 -5.73 3.51 -3.85
N MET A 589 -4.73 2.64 -3.85
CA MET A 589 -4.59 1.47 -4.72
C MET A 589 -5.28 0.23 -4.16
N LEU A 590 -5.62 0.22 -2.86
CA LEU A 590 -6.30 -0.88 -2.17
C LEU A 590 -7.82 -0.77 -2.34
N TYR A 591 -8.40 0.38 -2.01
CA TYR A 591 -9.85 0.51 -1.90
C TYR A 591 -10.52 1.25 -3.06
N THR A 592 -9.79 2.07 -3.82
CA THR A 592 -10.39 2.90 -4.89
C THR A 592 -9.86 2.53 -6.28
N THR A 593 -8.56 2.66 -6.51
CA THR A 593 -7.99 2.70 -7.87
C THR A 593 -8.06 1.36 -8.58
N ASN A 594 -7.80 0.25 -7.89
CA ASN A 594 -7.95 -1.09 -8.45
C ASN A 594 -9.41 -1.37 -8.90
N PHE A 595 -10.40 -1.04 -8.07
CA PHE A 595 -11.82 -1.20 -8.38
C PHE A 595 -12.27 -0.25 -9.49
N ALA A 596 -11.82 1.01 -9.43
CA ALA A 596 -12.08 2.00 -10.46
C ALA A 596 -11.48 1.56 -11.80
N PHE A 597 -10.32 0.92 -11.80
CA PHE A 597 -9.68 0.46 -13.02
C PHE A 597 -10.49 -0.63 -13.71
N VAL A 598 -10.95 -1.63 -12.94
CA VAL A 598 -11.90 -2.65 -13.44
C VAL A 598 -13.17 -1.98 -13.97
N GLY A 599 -13.82 -1.15 -13.16
CA GLY A 599 -15.07 -0.48 -13.52
C GLY A 599 -14.95 0.39 -14.78
N LEU A 600 -13.86 1.17 -14.91
CA LEU A 600 -13.59 2.02 -16.07
C LEU A 600 -13.32 1.19 -17.33
N CYS A 601 -12.65 0.04 -17.20
CA CYS A 601 -12.50 -0.91 -18.31
C CYS A 601 -13.88 -1.44 -18.76
N GLU A 602 -14.73 -1.85 -17.82
CA GLU A 602 -16.06 -2.37 -18.13
C GLU A 602 -16.98 -1.33 -18.78
N VAL A 603 -17.05 -0.10 -18.26
CA VAL A 603 -17.89 0.95 -18.85
C VAL A 603 -17.36 1.39 -20.21
N ALA A 604 -16.04 1.48 -20.39
CA ALA A 604 -15.45 1.80 -21.68
C ALA A 604 -15.82 0.73 -22.72
N MET A 605 -15.74 -0.55 -22.35
CA MET A 605 -16.10 -1.65 -23.25
C MET A 605 -17.61 -1.74 -23.50
N ALA A 606 -18.45 -1.49 -22.48
CA ALA A 606 -19.90 -1.54 -22.61
C ALA A 606 -20.49 -0.39 -23.46
N THR A 607 -19.86 0.78 -23.46
CA THR A 607 -20.38 1.99 -24.11
C THR A 607 -19.62 2.40 -25.36
N GLN A 608 -18.36 1.98 -25.50
CA GLN A 608 -17.41 2.46 -26.51
C GLN A 608 -17.24 4.00 -26.51
N ASN A 609 -17.55 4.66 -25.39
CA ASN A 609 -17.45 6.10 -25.27
C ASN A 609 -15.97 6.54 -25.26
N PRO A 610 -15.53 7.42 -26.18
CA PRO A 610 -14.14 7.89 -26.24
C PRO A 610 -13.64 8.54 -24.95
N VAL A 611 -14.52 9.17 -24.17
CA VAL A 611 -14.16 9.78 -22.89
C VAL A 611 -13.73 8.72 -21.88
N TYR A 612 -14.48 7.63 -21.77
CA TYR A 612 -14.18 6.55 -20.83
C TYR A 612 -12.99 5.71 -21.28
N LEU A 613 -12.85 5.48 -22.59
CA LEU A 613 -11.64 4.87 -23.18
C LEU A 613 -10.39 5.70 -22.85
N LYS A 614 -10.46 7.04 -22.95
CA LYS A 614 -9.36 7.91 -22.57
C LYS A 614 -9.09 7.86 -21.06
N ALA A 615 -10.13 7.84 -20.24
CA ALA A 615 -10.00 7.81 -18.78
C ALA A 615 -9.31 6.53 -18.28
N VAL A 616 -9.71 5.35 -18.77
CA VAL A 616 -9.10 4.08 -18.38
C VAL A 616 -7.64 3.99 -18.86
N ASN A 617 -7.32 4.49 -20.06
CA ASN A 617 -5.94 4.54 -20.55
C ASN A 617 -5.04 5.43 -19.69
N ARG A 618 -5.53 6.60 -19.25
CA ARG A 618 -4.77 7.47 -18.34
C ARG A 618 -4.52 6.79 -16.99
N MET A 619 -5.50 6.06 -16.47
CA MET A 619 -5.33 5.30 -15.23
C MET A 619 -4.33 4.15 -15.40
N ARG A 620 -4.35 3.44 -16.53
CA ARG A 620 -3.33 2.44 -16.86
C ARG A 620 -1.94 3.06 -16.86
N ASP A 621 -1.77 4.18 -17.56
CA ASP A 621 -0.48 4.87 -17.64
C ASP A 621 0.00 5.33 -16.26
N PHE A 622 -0.90 5.83 -15.41
CA PHE A 622 -0.61 6.15 -14.00
C PHE A 622 -0.06 4.92 -13.26
N LEU A 623 -0.79 3.80 -13.27
CA LEU A 623 -0.43 2.56 -12.58
C LEU A 623 0.92 2.01 -13.06
N VAL A 624 1.18 2.03 -14.38
CA VAL A 624 2.47 1.61 -14.95
C VAL A 624 3.62 2.46 -14.42
N ARG A 625 3.42 3.77 -14.27
CA ARG A 625 4.48 4.67 -13.80
C ARG A 625 4.82 4.49 -12.33
N ILE A 626 3.79 4.31 -11.51
CA ILE A 626 3.92 4.25 -10.05
C ILE A 626 4.23 2.85 -9.52
N GLN A 627 4.33 1.84 -10.39
CA GLN A 627 4.78 0.51 -10.01
C GLN A 627 6.16 0.61 -9.35
N VAL A 628 6.34 -0.11 -8.24
CA VAL A 628 7.56 -0.03 -7.45
C VAL A 628 8.74 -0.60 -8.24
N ARG A 629 9.85 0.12 -8.25
CA ARG A 629 11.15 -0.35 -8.72
C ARG A 629 12.17 -0.31 -7.59
N SER A 630 12.86 -1.42 -7.40
CA SER A 630 13.89 -1.57 -6.37
C SER A 630 14.95 -2.61 -6.76
N ASP A 631 16.21 -2.18 -6.73
CA ASP A 631 17.35 -3.10 -6.91
C ASP A 631 17.86 -3.70 -5.61
N LYS A 632 17.55 -3.05 -4.47
CA LYS A 632 18.02 -3.45 -3.15
C LYS A 632 17.01 -4.32 -2.40
N PHE A 633 15.77 -3.84 -2.30
CA PHE A 633 14.67 -4.56 -1.65
C PHE A 633 13.85 -5.27 -2.73
N LYS A 634 14.27 -6.48 -3.10
CA LYS A 634 13.65 -7.23 -4.20
C LYS A 634 12.23 -7.66 -3.90
N ASN A 635 11.92 -7.96 -2.64
CA ASN A 635 10.56 -8.31 -2.20
C ASN A 635 9.49 -7.27 -2.51
N VAL A 636 9.83 -6.00 -2.73
CA VAL A 636 8.87 -4.96 -3.15
C VAL A 636 8.98 -4.57 -4.64
N ASP A 637 9.98 -5.06 -5.38
CA ASP A 637 10.15 -4.78 -6.81
C ASP A 637 8.99 -5.38 -7.63
N GLY A 638 8.29 -4.53 -8.38
CA GLY A 638 7.11 -4.92 -9.16
C GLY A 638 5.77 -4.80 -8.43
N ALA A 639 5.77 -4.43 -7.14
CA ALA A 639 4.53 -4.22 -6.38
C ALA A 639 3.84 -2.88 -6.71
N TRP A 640 2.62 -2.73 -6.22
CA TRP A 640 2.02 -1.42 -5.93
C TRP A 640 1.77 -1.29 -4.42
N PHE A 641 2.24 -0.18 -3.84
CA PHE A 641 1.84 0.19 -2.47
C PHE A 641 0.43 0.74 -2.45
N ARG A 642 -0.24 0.64 -1.29
CA ARG A 642 -1.60 1.18 -1.09
C ARG A 642 -1.68 2.66 -1.46
N ALA A 643 -0.74 3.48 -1.04
CA ALA A 643 -0.84 4.93 -1.19
C ALA A 643 0.16 5.47 -2.22
N PHE A 644 -0.29 6.44 -3.02
CA PHE A 644 0.58 7.25 -3.85
C PHE A 644 0.20 8.72 -3.79
N ASN A 645 1.14 9.56 -3.34
CA ASN A 645 1.02 11.01 -3.39
C ASN A 645 1.47 11.47 -4.78
N TYR A 646 0.50 11.85 -5.61
CA TYR A 646 0.75 12.23 -6.99
C TYR A 646 1.28 13.66 -7.15
N GLN A 647 1.28 14.47 -6.09
CA GLN A 647 1.87 15.81 -6.11
C GLN A 647 3.38 15.75 -5.87
N ASP A 648 3.82 14.92 -4.92
CA ASP A 648 5.24 14.74 -4.62
C ASP A 648 5.87 13.58 -5.41
N TRP A 649 5.05 12.85 -6.17
CA TRP A 649 5.42 11.65 -6.92
C TRP A 649 6.11 10.58 -6.06
N ASN A 650 5.57 10.33 -4.86
CA ASN A 650 6.15 9.42 -3.86
C ASN A 650 5.09 8.61 -3.09
N TYR A 651 5.54 7.65 -2.28
CA TYR A 651 4.67 6.76 -1.50
C TYR A 651 4.37 7.35 -0.10
N TRP A 652 3.72 8.52 -0.05
CA TRP A 652 3.38 9.23 1.20
C TRP A 652 1.87 9.40 1.37
N ALA A 653 1.37 9.26 2.61
CA ALA A 653 0.00 9.59 2.99
C ALA A 653 -0.18 9.63 4.52
N SER A 654 -1.41 9.84 4.99
CA SER A 654 -1.78 9.63 6.40
C SER A 654 -1.75 8.13 6.72
N ASN A 655 -0.81 7.70 7.58
CA ASN A 655 -0.63 6.29 7.96
C ASN A 655 -1.38 5.89 9.23
N ALA A 656 -2.64 6.29 9.36
CA ALA A 656 -3.44 6.04 10.56
C ALA A 656 -4.09 4.65 10.60
N ASP A 657 -4.03 3.89 9.51
CA ASP A 657 -4.65 2.57 9.38
C ASP A 657 -3.85 1.51 10.12
N ALA A 658 -4.47 0.84 11.10
CA ALA A 658 -3.85 -0.20 11.90
C ALA A 658 -3.62 -1.51 11.13
N GLY A 659 -4.42 -1.75 10.09
CA GLY A 659 -4.37 -2.93 9.25
C GLY A 659 -3.47 -2.66 8.05
N TRP A 660 -3.98 -1.95 7.07
CA TRP A 660 -3.42 -1.82 5.72
C TRP A 660 -2.90 -0.41 5.47
N GLY A 661 -1.89 0.06 6.20
CA GLY A 661 -1.31 1.39 6.03
C GLY A 661 -0.72 1.70 4.63
N VAL A 662 -0.10 2.88 4.53
CA VAL A 662 0.44 3.53 3.32
C VAL A 662 1.32 2.62 2.46
N TRP A 663 2.25 1.90 3.10
CA TRP A 663 3.27 1.08 2.42
C TRP A 663 2.86 -0.39 2.34
N SER A 664 1.62 -0.74 2.65
CA SER A 664 1.16 -2.12 2.51
C SER A 664 1.04 -2.47 1.03
N THR A 665 1.25 -3.74 0.71
CA THR A 665 0.95 -4.33 -0.60
C THR A 665 -0.04 -5.47 -0.40
N LEU A 666 -0.79 -5.84 -1.43
CA LEU A 666 -1.61 -7.04 -1.37
C LEU A 666 -1.54 -7.85 -2.67
N THR A 667 -1.41 -9.17 -2.56
CA THR A 667 -1.47 -10.15 -3.66
C THR A 667 -2.88 -10.21 -4.25
N GLY A 668 -3.88 -10.45 -3.40
CA GLY A 668 -5.27 -10.06 -3.65
C GLY A 668 -5.42 -8.54 -3.68
N TRP A 669 -6.60 -8.03 -4.00
CA TRP A 669 -6.92 -6.61 -4.02
C TRP A 669 -6.06 -5.76 -4.98
N ILE A 670 -4.88 -5.33 -4.55
CA ILE A 670 -4.05 -4.37 -5.29
C ILE A 670 -3.49 -5.08 -6.53
N GLN A 671 -2.61 -6.06 -6.31
CA GLN A 671 -1.76 -6.59 -7.37
C GLN A 671 -2.58 -7.31 -8.44
N SER A 672 -3.49 -8.18 -8.00
CA SER A 672 -4.27 -9.06 -8.87
C SER A 672 -5.24 -8.32 -9.78
N TRP A 673 -6.02 -7.36 -9.27
CA TRP A 673 -6.95 -6.58 -10.11
C TRP A 673 -6.23 -5.62 -11.04
N ILE A 674 -5.09 -5.05 -10.64
CA ILE A 674 -4.26 -4.23 -11.53
C ILE A 674 -3.71 -5.08 -12.67
N ILE A 675 -3.08 -6.24 -12.38
CA ILE A 675 -2.55 -7.15 -13.42
C ILE A 675 -3.67 -7.64 -14.33
N GLY A 676 -4.76 -8.14 -13.75
CA GLY A 676 -5.89 -8.67 -14.49
C GLY A 676 -6.52 -7.64 -15.41
N THR A 677 -6.73 -6.42 -14.95
CA THR A 677 -7.33 -5.37 -15.80
C THR A 677 -6.37 -4.88 -16.88
N GLN A 678 -5.06 -4.77 -16.59
CA GLN A 678 -4.08 -4.48 -17.63
C GLN A 678 -4.11 -5.56 -18.73
N TYR A 679 -4.24 -6.84 -18.35
CA TYR A 679 -4.39 -7.94 -19.31
C TYR A 679 -5.62 -7.76 -20.20
N LEU A 680 -6.77 -7.38 -19.64
CA LEU A 680 -7.98 -7.11 -20.43
C LEU A 680 -7.73 -6.01 -21.47
N MET A 681 -7.02 -4.95 -21.08
CA MET A 681 -6.66 -3.87 -22.00
C MET A 681 -5.68 -4.32 -23.09
N GLU A 682 -4.65 -5.11 -22.75
CA GLU A 682 -3.71 -5.68 -23.73
C GLU A 682 -4.40 -6.62 -24.74
N LYS A 683 -5.48 -7.29 -24.30
CA LYS A 683 -6.31 -8.16 -25.14
C LYS A 683 -7.50 -7.44 -25.80
N ASN A 684 -7.67 -6.14 -25.55
CA ASN A 684 -8.80 -5.34 -26.01
C ASN A 684 -10.16 -6.01 -25.73
N THR A 685 -10.35 -6.47 -24.49
CA THR A 685 -11.54 -7.20 -24.01
C THR A 685 -12.03 -6.63 -22.68
N SER A 686 -13.12 -7.16 -22.15
CA SER A 686 -13.62 -6.91 -20.80
C SER A 686 -13.69 -8.20 -19.98
N LEU A 687 -13.85 -8.06 -18.66
CA LEU A 687 -14.16 -9.18 -17.76
C LEU A 687 -15.50 -9.80 -18.14
N TRP A 688 -16.49 -9.00 -18.54
CA TRP A 688 -17.75 -9.50 -19.09
C TRP A 688 -17.53 -10.41 -20.29
N ASP A 689 -16.79 -9.95 -21.30
CA ASP A 689 -16.58 -10.71 -22.54
C ASP A 689 -15.73 -11.96 -22.30
N LEU A 690 -14.82 -11.92 -21.32
CA LEU A 690 -14.06 -13.09 -20.88
C LEU A 690 -14.97 -14.12 -20.19
N ALA A 691 -15.79 -13.68 -19.25
CA ALA A 691 -16.73 -14.52 -18.51
C ALA A 691 -17.85 -15.10 -19.39
N ALA A 692 -18.24 -14.40 -20.47
CA ALA A 692 -19.24 -14.85 -21.43
C ALA A 692 -18.78 -16.05 -22.28
N LYS A 693 -17.49 -16.40 -22.27
CA LYS A 693 -16.96 -17.58 -22.97
C LYS A 693 -17.35 -18.90 -22.32
N LYS A 694 -17.81 -18.87 -21.07
CA LYS A 694 -18.23 -20.06 -20.33
C LYS A 694 -19.72 -20.33 -20.57
N ASP A 695 -20.08 -21.60 -20.63
CA ASP A 695 -21.46 -22.07 -20.58
C ASP A 695 -21.65 -22.95 -19.35
N VAL A 696 -22.36 -22.41 -18.36
CA VAL A 696 -22.71 -23.12 -17.13
C VAL A 696 -24.20 -23.39 -17.00
N SER A 697 -24.98 -23.19 -18.08
CA SER A 697 -26.45 -23.20 -18.05
C SER A 697 -27.03 -24.47 -17.42
N ALA A 698 -26.55 -25.64 -17.85
CA ALA A 698 -27.01 -26.94 -17.33
C ALA A 698 -26.65 -27.15 -15.84
N ILE A 699 -25.41 -26.83 -15.46
CA ILE A 699 -24.93 -26.94 -14.07
C ILE A 699 -25.74 -25.98 -13.18
N ALA A 700 -25.92 -24.74 -13.63
CA ALA A 700 -26.64 -23.72 -12.90
C ALA A 700 -28.12 -24.03 -12.72
N GLY A 701 -28.78 -24.62 -13.73
CA GLY A 701 -30.14 -25.13 -13.58
C GLY A 701 -30.25 -26.14 -12.43
N SER A 702 -29.36 -27.15 -12.42
CA SER A 702 -29.32 -28.17 -11.36
C SER A 702 -29.04 -27.57 -9.98
N VAL A 703 -28.09 -26.64 -9.88
CA VAL A 703 -27.71 -26.02 -8.60
C VAL A 703 -28.83 -25.13 -8.06
N ILE A 704 -29.50 -24.35 -8.91
CA ILE A 704 -30.65 -23.52 -8.50
C ILE A 704 -31.79 -24.42 -8.00
N GLU A 705 -32.08 -25.51 -8.70
CA GLU A 705 -33.08 -26.47 -8.28
C GLU A 705 -32.73 -27.10 -6.91
N GLU A 706 -31.49 -27.54 -6.73
CA GLU A 706 -31.00 -28.14 -5.49
C GLU A 706 -31.00 -27.16 -4.32
N MET A 707 -30.46 -25.96 -4.50
CA MET A 707 -30.16 -25.03 -3.41
C MET A 707 -31.30 -24.07 -3.06
N ILE A 708 -32.22 -23.79 -4.00
CA ILE A 708 -33.33 -22.83 -3.80
C ILE A 708 -34.68 -23.54 -3.79
N THR A 709 -34.97 -24.34 -4.82
CA THR A 709 -36.32 -24.92 -5.02
C THR A 709 -36.57 -26.09 -4.06
N ASN A 710 -35.62 -27.03 -3.99
CA ASN A 710 -35.78 -28.27 -3.25
C ASN A 710 -35.24 -28.18 -1.80
N ASN A 711 -34.50 -27.12 -1.46
CA ASN A 711 -33.96 -26.92 -0.13
C ASN A 711 -34.95 -26.19 0.80
N LYS A 712 -35.46 -26.91 1.81
CA LYS A 712 -36.41 -26.39 2.80
C LYS A 712 -35.77 -25.99 4.14
N TYR A 713 -34.47 -26.22 4.30
CA TYR A 713 -33.74 -25.98 5.56
C TYR A 713 -33.26 -24.54 5.70
#